data_AF-A0A1G7QD30-F1
#
_entry.id   AF-A0A1G7QD30-F1
#
_cell.length_a   1.000
_cell.length_b   1.000
_cell.length_c   1.000
_cell.angle_alpha   90.00
_cell.angle_beta   90.00
_cell.angle_gamma   90.00
#
_symmetry.space_group_name_H-M   'P 1'
#
loop_
_entity.id
_entity.type
_entity.pdbx_description
1 polymer ?
#
loop_
_entity_poly.entity_id
_entity_poly.type
_entity_poly.pdbx_seq_one_letter_code
_entity_poly.pdbx_strand_id
1 'polypeptide(L)'
;MDMEPGSPLANAVKAARSAALRGNVLGVDLAYARAAEISPVVTYDHCSTLLHLGAIGRAAQRCDEYLSQFDDTALRVLRAQIRSSATNHDGATREVRELRRRKLSELEQAKLARVAALAAADRYDFPTAESELDAAERHFRRAGRSEFLEDVGRDRLLLDVRRTTHVPRLAFPGFLTPAEFLRRSAALRRDVRYEEALALMTRAVTSYQVEPSLRFAVLYELTVLLVLTRQAGAARKLFPLLVSAAGPEVISKLPDATRTPRVERRLDHVRRLVVDGELLKAKGMLGEGNSALWHLTAAEIAHAEDRFIEAACHFREAADRSTHSELKALALRKLGDACADAGQEDEAARHWRESRHVEQTAVNWQNRPNAKLRMLRATPDENDGRVLAAVRRVHREGEKALPGLVVAVEAALNSSGLCEPSDLPRYTDLRAARRWLARTTRRLPRDQVVWMMHATPDQLHHVLVGRDVVHLTTDVHISDLTETVRRLKAWKPRQEPTVLGALLLELRALIGLDAVVEALPPTVTRIAVAAGGLLADVPLAGLPVPGDDRFLGLGHALSALPCLSALPLLRGRAGAQRGDETAVFSADPSFRPRSGVRFRELSDLGFALEDRRFRRVRIDAHGTSHRLSPDRSWLSFGDERVSAEALGSMDFSSCGTVVFGACGPAFVRAALAAGAGAVVAARWATADGPARRVLDAFDRNLATLPRDQALQHALREIGDRHPAEWACWSLHGDAGVQTAAGPLRRRLRKNGEPVPLETRPKVFLSFAEEDRAHAERLRADLEERNVETYLDETGTAPGGTVGGELATSDYQVLLWSANTARHEWATDEWTSAVASEVTRRRAFLFLVRLDEEPLPPLAPRKHIDLVDAADRLVATWRTDRKSELPVFPQPVPPAPDGPTTAISVRSHDLGVTHVVMVPLHVTGAELYQAVFDGLRLPTEQATFDGATGMRFSYELFQQNTSIPTDQSIVELASDVVDIAVRVEPLGTGSSPRAQRADEGFDVDQQRMLLVAAFRHLLP
;
A
#
# COMPACT_ATOMS: atom_id res chain seq x y z
N MET A 1 16.47 70.09 -21.31
CA MET A 1 15.72 71.12 -20.59
C MET A 1 16.62 71.60 -19.48
N ASP A 2 17.14 72.81 -19.60
CA ASP A 2 17.96 73.40 -18.55
C ASP A 2 17.02 73.89 -17.44
N MET A 3 16.84 73.04 -16.43
CA MET A 3 16.04 73.37 -15.26
C MET A 3 16.93 74.11 -14.25
N GLU A 4 16.46 75.22 -13.72
CA GLU A 4 17.19 75.97 -12.70
C GLU A 4 17.45 75.07 -11.48
N PRO A 5 18.73 74.87 -11.07
CA PRO A 5 19.07 74.02 -9.95
C PRO A 5 18.38 74.48 -8.66
N GLY A 6 17.71 73.54 -7.97
CA GLY A 6 17.00 73.83 -6.72
C GLY A 6 15.53 74.24 -6.87
N SER A 7 15.05 74.48 -8.09
CA SER A 7 13.62 74.72 -8.33
C SER A 7 12.75 73.51 -7.92
N PRO A 8 11.47 73.72 -7.53
CA PRO A 8 10.56 72.63 -7.20
C PRO A 8 10.44 71.57 -8.30
N LEU A 9 10.44 72.00 -9.57
CA LEU A 9 10.44 71.12 -10.74
C LEU A 9 11.73 70.28 -10.83
N ALA A 10 12.89 70.91 -10.69
CA ALA A 10 14.18 70.20 -10.73
C ALA A 10 14.30 69.17 -9.59
N ASN A 11 13.81 69.50 -8.39
CA ASN A 11 13.81 68.58 -7.26
C ASN A 11 12.86 67.39 -7.47
N ALA A 12 11.66 67.63 -8.01
CA ALA A 12 10.70 66.57 -8.32
C ALA A 12 11.22 65.63 -9.42
N VAL A 13 11.79 66.17 -10.50
CA VAL A 13 12.41 65.36 -11.57
C VAL A 13 13.64 64.59 -11.06
N LYS A 14 14.47 65.19 -10.20
CA LYS A 14 15.61 64.51 -9.57
C LYS A 14 15.15 63.35 -8.68
N ALA A 15 14.09 63.56 -7.88
CA ALA A 15 13.50 62.51 -7.06
C ALA A 15 12.93 61.37 -7.92
N ALA A 16 12.26 61.70 -9.03
CA ALA A 16 11.73 60.71 -9.96
C ALA A 16 12.85 59.88 -10.62
N ARG A 17 13.92 60.52 -11.10
CA ARG A 17 15.09 59.82 -11.67
C ARG A 17 15.78 58.92 -10.63
N SER A 18 15.91 59.40 -9.39
CA SER A 18 16.46 58.61 -8.29
C SER A 18 15.59 57.40 -7.95
N ALA A 19 14.27 57.55 -7.96
CA ALA A 19 13.33 56.45 -7.77
C ALA A 19 13.38 55.44 -8.94
N ALA A 20 13.53 55.93 -10.17
CA ALA A 20 13.67 55.09 -11.36
C ALA A 20 14.93 54.23 -11.32
N LEU A 21 16.07 54.78 -10.88
CA LEU A 21 17.31 54.02 -10.66
C LEU A 21 17.16 52.90 -9.63
N ARG A 22 16.25 53.06 -8.66
CA ARG A 22 15.91 52.03 -7.66
C ARG A 22 14.80 51.08 -8.12
N GLY A 23 14.24 51.26 -9.31
CA GLY A 23 13.08 50.50 -9.78
C GLY A 23 11.79 50.76 -8.99
N ASN A 24 11.69 51.85 -8.23
CA ASN A 24 10.53 52.17 -7.41
C ASN A 24 9.44 52.87 -8.24
N VAL A 25 8.57 52.09 -8.87
CA VAL A 25 7.47 52.57 -9.73
C VAL A 25 6.57 53.59 -9.02
N LEU A 26 6.17 53.32 -7.78
CA LEU A 26 5.30 54.24 -7.02
C LEU A 26 6.00 55.57 -6.73
N GLY A 27 7.28 55.52 -6.36
CA GLY A 27 8.11 56.70 -6.14
C GLY A 27 8.29 57.54 -7.40
N VAL A 28 8.44 56.90 -8.56
CA VAL A 28 8.49 57.56 -9.87
C VAL A 28 7.17 58.24 -10.20
N ASP A 29 6.05 57.53 -10.06
CA ASP A 29 4.72 58.05 -10.37
C ASP A 29 4.37 59.28 -9.52
N LEU A 30 4.60 59.20 -8.21
CA LEU A 30 4.32 60.31 -7.29
C LEU A 30 5.21 61.53 -7.56
N ALA A 31 6.50 61.30 -7.81
CA ALA A 31 7.45 62.39 -8.04
C ALA A 31 7.20 63.10 -9.39
N TYR A 32 6.93 62.35 -10.45
CA TYR A 32 6.59 62.95 -11.74
C TYR A 32 5.17 63.53 -11.79
N ALA A 33 4.19 62.97 -11.07
CA ALA A 33 2.87 63.59 -10.97
C ALA A 33 2.95 65.01 -10.37
N ARG A 34 3.72 65.17 -9.28
CA ARG A 34 4.02 66.49 -8.69
C ARG A 34 4.77 67.41 -9.66
N ALA A 35 5.70 66.86 -10.45
CA ALA A 35 6.41 67.63 -11.47
C ALA A 35 5.47 68.09 -12.60
N ALA A 36 4.53 67.24 -13.01
CA ALA A 36 3.56 67.52 -14.07
C ALA A 36 2.52 68.57 -13.67
N GLU A 37 2.17 68.65 -12.37
CA GLU A 37 1.36 69.75 -11.81
C GLU A 37 2.05 71.11 -11.97
N ILE A 38 3.39 71.14 -11.92
CA ILE A 38 4.19 72.37 -12.07
C ILE A 38 4.41 72.71 -13.56
N SER A 39 4.72 71.71 -14.38
CA SER A 39 4.98 71.89 -15.81
C SER A 39 4.49 70.70 -16.64
N PRO A 40 3.56 70.91 -17.59
CA PRO A 40 3.05 69.82 -18.43
C PRO A 40 4.12 69.23 -19.38
N VAL A 41 5.28 69.90 -19.55
CA VAL A 41 6.35 69.44 -20.43
C VAL A 41 7.00 68.14 -19.93
N VAL A 42 6.89 67.80 -18.64
CA VAL A 42 7.43 66.55 -18.08
C VAL A 42 6.50 65.34 -18.25
N THR A 43 5.29 65.52 -18.78
CA THR A 43 4.28 64.45 -18.93
C THR A 43 4.78 63.31 -19.84
N TYR A 44 5.49 63.63 -20.91
CA TYR A 44 6.14 62.63 -21.78
C TYR A 44 7.18 61.81 -21.00
N ASP A 45 8.08 62.48 -20.29
CA ASP A 45 9.14 61.83 -19.49
C ASP A 45 8.55 60.95 -18.39
N HIS A 46 7.44 61.37 -17.78
CA HIS A 46 6.70 60.59 -16.80
C HIS A 46 6.21 59.27 -17.39
N CYS A 47 5.36 59.34 -18.42
CA CYS A 47 4.78 58.16 -19.06
C CYS A 47 5.86 57.25 -19.67
N SER A 48 6.91 57.85 -20.25
CA SER A 48 8.02 57.10 -20.84
C SER A 48 8.83 56.38 -19.77
N THR A 49 9.15 57.03 -18.65
CA THR A 49 9.88 56.39 -17.55
C THR A 49 9.07 55.23 -16.95
N LEU A 50 7.76 55.41 -16.75
CA LEU A 50 6.89 54.33 -16.30
C LEU A 50 6.85 53.15 -17.28
N LEU A 51 6.80 53.42 -18.58
CA LEU A 51 6.86 52.39 -19.61
C LEU A 51 8.20 51.63 -19.58
N HIS A 52 9.34 52.32 -19.45
CA HIS A 52 10.66 51.69 -19.37
C HIS A 52 10.83 50.84 -18.10
N LEU A 53 10.19 51.23 -16.99
CA LEU A 53 10.14 50.44 -15.76
C LEU A 53 9.16 49.26 -15.83
N GLY A 54 8.42 49.11 -16.93
CA GLY A 54 7.43 48.04 -17.13
C GLY A 54 6.10 48.27 -16.40
N ALA A 55 5.84 49.50 -15.91
CA ALA A 55 4.57 49.89 -15.29
C ALA A 55 3.58 50.36 -16.38
N ILE A 56 3.21 49.44 -17.27
CA ILE A 56 2.47 49.70 -18.50
C ILE A 56 1.05 50.21 -18.20
N GLY A 57 0.38 49.60 -17.21
CA GLY A 57 -0.96 50.01 -16.80
C GLY A 57 -0.97 51.43 -16.22
N ARG A 58 -0.01 51.72 -15.33
CA ARG A 58 0.13 53.07 -14.77
C ARG A 58 0.54 54.10 -15.83
N ALA A 59 1.44 53.75 -16.74
CA ALA A 59 1.81 54.58 -17.87
C ALA A 59 0.60 54.89 -18.77
N ALA A 60 -0.24 53.89 -19.05
CA ALA A 60 -1.46 54.06 -19.84
C ALA A 60 -2.43 55.03 -19.15
N GLN A 61 -2.69 54.81 -17.85
CA GLN A 61 -3.56 55.67 -17.05
C GLN A 61 -3.07 57.13 -17.07
N ARG A 62 -1.80 57.39 -16.75
CA ARG A 62 -1.24 58.75 -16.75
C ARG A 62 -1.27 59.37 -18.14
N CYS A 63 -0.99 58.59 -19.17
CA CYS A 63 -1.04 59.06 -20.54
C CYS A 63 -2.46 59.49 -20.95
N ASP A 64 -3.48 58.71 -20.60
CA ASP A 64 -4.88 59.07 -20.86
C ASP A 64 -5.35 60.26 -20.00
N GLU A 65 -4.93 60.34 -18.73
CA GLU A 65 -5.16 61.52 -17.87
C GLU A 65 -4.58 62.79 -18.50
N TYR A 66 -3.33 62.77 -18.95
CA TYR A 66 -2.69 63.91 -19.59
C TYR A 66 -3.28 64.25 -20.96
N LEU A 67 -3.63 63.25 -21.78
CA LEU A 67 -4.26 63.47 -23.08
C LEU A 67 -5.70 64.01 -22.98
N SER A 68 -6.37 63.82 -21.83
CA SER A 68 -7.66 64.47 -21.56
C SER A 68 -7.53 65.98 -21.32
N GLN A 69 -6.34 66.44 -20.94
CA GLN A 69 -6.03 67.83 -20.62
C GLN A 69 -5.29 68.55 -21.77
N PHE A 70 -4.44 67.83 -22.51
CA PHE A 70 -3.55 68.39 -23.53
C PHE A 70 -3.57 67.53 -24.81
N ASP A 71 -3.75 68.14 -25.99
CA ASP A 71 -3.61 67.43 -27.28
C ASP A 71 -2.16 67.44 -27.79
N ASP A 72 -1.32 66.57 -27.20
CA ASP A 72 0.10 66.45 -27.56
C ASP A 72 0.35 65.24 -28.50
N THR A 73 0.96 65.51 -29.67
CA THR A 73 1.25 64.48 -30.68
C THR A 73 2.29 63.47 -30.21
N ALA A 74 3.35 63.89 -29.51
CA ALA A 74 4.38 62.99 -28.98
C ALA A 74 3.81 62.09 -27.89
N LEU A 75 2.90 62.61 -27.06
CA LEU A 75 2.20 61.84 -26.04
C LEU A 75 1.23 60.82 -26.65
N ARG A 76 0.54 61.15 -27.76
CA ARG A 76 -0.26 60.16 -28.51
C ARG A 76 0.58 59.06 -29.15
N VAL A 77 1.75 59.41 -29.71
CA VAL A 77 2.72 58.40 -30.19
C VAL A 77 3.16 57.49 -29.05
N LEU A 78 3.45 58.04 -27.88
CA LEU A 78 3.77 57.26 -26.68
C LEU A 78 2.58 56.39 -26.23
N ARG A 79 1.34 56.87 -26.31
CA ARG A 79 0.15 56.04 -26.06
C ARG A 79 0.06 54.84 -27.00
N ALA A 80 0.37 55.02 -28.28
CA ALA A 80 0.43 53.91 -29.24
C ALA A 80 1.51 52.88 -28.84
N GLN A 81 2.67 53.34 -28.37
CA GLN A 81 3.73 52.46 -27.84
C GLN A 81 3.28 51.74 -26.56
N ILE A 82 2.68 52.44 -25.61
CA ILE A 82 2.12 51.86 -24.37
C ILE A 82 1.09 50.79 -24.71
N ARG A 83 0.15 51.06 -25.63
CA ARG A 83 -0.86 50.08 -26.08
C ARG A 83 -0.22 48.87 -26.75
N SER A 84 0.82 49.06 -27.56
CA SER A 84 1.58 47.96 -28.17
C SER A 84 2.28 47.10 -27.11
N SER A 85 2.93 47.73 -26.13
CA SER A 85 3.57 47.04 -25.00
C SER A 85 2.54 46.33 -24.10
N ALA A 86 1.34 46.88 -23.97
CA ALA A 86 0.20 46.29 -23.28
C ALA A 86 -0.51 45.20 -24.09
N THR A 87 0.06 44.77 -25.23
CA THR A 87 -0.50 43.80 -26.18
C THR A 87 -1.88 44.16 -26.76
N ASN A 88 -2.31 45.42 -26.61
CA ASN A 88 -3.51 45.97 -27.24
C ASN A 88 -3.19 46.45 -28.67
N HIS A 89 -2.85 45.49 -29.54
CA HIS A 89 -2.39 45.78 -30.90
C HIS A 89 -3.48 46.35 -31.80
N ASP A 90 -4.76 46.07 -31.54
CA ASP A 90 -5.89 46.69 -32.25
C ASP A 90 -6.04 48.17 -31.89
N GLY A 91 -5.93 48.49 -30.59
CA GLY A 91 -5.88 49.86 -30.11
C GLY A 91 -4.67 50.61 -30.66
N ALA A 92 -3.48 49.99 -30.67
CA ALA A 92 -2.28 50.56 -31.24
C ALA A 92 -2.40 50.80 -32.76
N THR A 93 -2.99 49.85 -33.50
CA THR A 93 -3.21 49.98 -34.95
C THR A 93 -4.14 51.14 -35.29
N ARG A 94 -5.22 51.34 -34.51
CA ARG A 94 -6.11 52.49 -34.67
C ARG A 94 -5.37 53.81 -34.45
N GLU A 95 -4.60 53.92 -33.37
CA GLU A 95 -3.79 55.11 -33.08
C GLU A 95 -2.76 55.38 -34.19
N VAL A 96 -2.08 54.36 -34.69
CA VAL A 96 -1.12 54.52 -35.81
C VAL A 96 -1.83 55.07 -37.05
N ARG A 97 -3.01 54.54 -37.40
CA ARG A 97 -3.78 55.01 -38.58
C ARG A 97 -4.23 56.47 -38.41
N GLU A 98 -4.64 56.87 -37.22
CA GLU A 98 -5.03 58.24 -36.93
C GLU A 98 -3.82 59.19 -36.95
N LEU A 99 -2.71 58.81 -36.33
CA LEU A 99 -1.50 59.63 -36.24
C LEU A 99 -0.81 59.81 -37.58
N ARG A 100 -0.84 58.82 -38.48
CA ARG A 100 -0.30 58.93 -39.84
C ARG A 100 -0.98 60.02 -40.69
N ARG A 101 -2.14 60.54 -40.26
CA ARG A 101 -2.82 61.68 -40.91
C ARG A 101 -2.30 63.05 -40.44
N ARG A 102 -1.50 63.09 -39.37
CA ARG A 102 -0.88 64.31 -38.82
C ARG A 102 0.51 64.52 -39.42
N LYS A 103 1.04 65.75 -39.34
CA LYS A 103 2.45 66.02 -39.64
C LYS A 103 3.32 65.51 -38.49
N LEU A 104 4.13 64.50 -38.75
CA LEU A 104 4.99 63.83 -37.77
C LEU A 104 6.46 64.06 -38.09
N SER A 105 7.29 64.23 -37.07
CA SER A 105 8.75 64.21 -37.19
C SER A 105 9.26 62.83 -37.61
N GLU A 106 10.48 62.76 -38.17
CA GLU A 106 11.13 61.49 -38.53
C GLU A 106 11.22 60.52 -37.34
N LEU A 107 11.48 61.03 -36.13
CA LEU A 107 11.53 60.20 -34.92
C LEU A 107 10.17 59.61 -34.54
N GLU A 108 9.09 60.39 -34.67
CA GLU A 108 7.72 59.91 -34.41
C GLU A 108 7.28 58.90 -35.46
N GLN A 109 7.61 59.14 -36.73
CA GLN A 109 7.36 58.18 -37.82
C GLN A 109 8.08 56.85 -37.57
N ALA A 110 9.35 56.90 -37.12
CA ALA A 110 10.11 55.70 -36.76
C ALA A 110 9.45 54.90 -35.63
N LYS A 111 9.04 55.59 -34.55
CA LYS A 111 8.35 54.97 -33.40
C LYS A 111 7.02 54.34 -33.79
N LEU A 112 6.23 55.00 -34.65
CA LEU A 112 4.95 54.46 -35.12
C LEU A 112 5.11 53.30 -36.09
N ALA A 113 6.10 53.33 -36.98
CA ALA A 113 6.43 52.21 -37.87
C ALA A 113 6.81 50.96 -37.07
N ARG A 114 7.61 51.12 -36.01
CA ARG A 114 7.92 50.04 -35.07
C ARG A 114 6.67 49.48 -34.38
N VAL A 115 5.74 50.35 -33.93
CA VAL A 115 4.46 49.92 -33.34
C VAL A 115 3.59 49.17 -34.36
N ALA A 116 3.51 49.66 -35.60
CA ALA A 116 2.78 49.02 -36.68
C ALA A 116 3.35 47.63 -37.00
N ALA A 117 4.68 47.52 -37.02
CA ALA A 117 5.36 46.25 -37.24
C ALA A 117 5.00 45.21 -36.17
N LEU A 118 5.07 45.57 -34.89
CA LEU A 118 4.72 44.67 -33.78
C LEU A 118 3.24 44.24 -33.82
N ALA A 119 2.35 45.17 -34.18
CA ALA A 119 0.93 44.87 -34.34
C ALA A 119 0.64 43.97 -35.57
N ALA A 120 1.32 44.20 -36.70
CA ALA A 120 1.23 43.33 -37.87
C ALA A 120 1.78 41.92 -37.58
N ALA A 121 2.91 41.85 -36.87
CA ALA A 121 3.50 40.60 -36.43
C ALA A 121 2.58 39.81 -35.48
N ASP A 122 1.71 40.47 -34.69
CA ASP A 122 0.75 39.79 -33.81
C ASP A 122 -0.45 39.22 -34.58
N ARG A 123 -0.74 39.80 -35.75
CA ARG A 123 -1.73 39.29 -36.72
C ARG A 123 -1.14 38.28 -37.71
N TYR A 124 0.10 37.84 -37.52
CA TYR A 124 0.83 36.95 -38.44
C TYR A 124 1.01 37.51 -39.86
N ASP A 125 0.86 38.83 -40.01
CA ASP A 125 1.13 39.53 -41.27
C ASP A 125 2.62 39.88 -41.34
N PHE A 126 3.41 38.83 -41.55
CA PHE A 126 4.86 38.89 -41.53
C PHE A 126 5.48 39.78 -42.60
N PRO A 127 4.98 39.83 -43.86
CA PRO A 127 5.52 40.75 -44.87
C PRO A 127 5.31 42.22 -44.48
N THR A 128 4.11 42.56 -43.97
CA THR A 128 3.85 43.93 -43.49
C THR A 128 4.72 44.27 -42.29
N ALA A 129 4.92 43.33 -41.36
CA ALA A 129 5.78 43.55 -40.21
C ALA A 129 7.24 43.86 -40.60
N GLU A 130 7.82 43.14 -41.57
CA GLU A 130 9.16 43.44 -42.09
C GLU A 130 9.23 44.81 -42.75
N SER A 131 8.29 45.10 -43.65
CA SER A 131 8.24 46.38 -44.37
C SER A 131 8.18 47.57 -43.39
N GLU A 132 7.41 47.42 -42.30
CA GLU A 132 7.29 48.43 -41.25
C GLU A 132 8.55 48.53 -40.37
N LEU A 133 9.27 47.43 -40.10
CA LEU A 133 10.58 47.48 -39.43
C LEU A 133 11.66 48.14 -40.31
N ASP A 134 11.67 47.86 -41.61
CA ASP A 134 12.55 48.52 -42.57
C ASP A 134 12.25 50.03 -42.63
N ALA A 135 10.97 50.40 -42.61
CA ALA A 135 10.57 51.80 -42.51
C ALA A 135 11.05 52.44 -41.20
N ALA A 136 10.87 51.76 -40.06
CA ALA A 136 11.35 52.24 -38.76
C ALA A 136 12.87 52.48 -38.77
N GLU A 137 13.66 51.54 -39.29
CA GLU A 137 15.11 51.66 -39.42
C GLU A 137 15.52 52.86 -40.27
N ARG A 138 14.89 53.04 -41.44
CA ARG A 138 15.15 54.19 -42.31
C ARG A 138 14.86 55.52 -41.61
N HIS A 139 13.72 55.63 -40.93
CA HIS A 139 13.34 56.85 -40.21
C HIS A 139 14.25 57.12 -39.00
N PHE A 140 14.67 56.11 -38.23
CA PHE A 140 15.63 56.29 -37.14
C PHE A 140 17.00 56.79 -37.64
N ARG A 141 17.49 56.25 -38.77
CA ARG A 141 18.72 56.75 -39.41
C ARG A 141 18.61 58.20 -39.85
N ARG A 142 17.50 58.59 -40.49
CA ARG A 142 17.25 59.99 -40.92
C ARG A 142 17.12 60.94 -39.73
N ALA A 143 16.55 60.47 -38.62
CA ALA A 143 16.48 61.23 -37.39
C ALA A 143 17.82 61.33 -36.63
N GLY A 144 18.88 60.65 -37.09
CA GLY A 144 20.19 60.64 -36.43
C GLY A 144 20.20 59.90 -35.08
N ARG A 145 19.29 58.95 -34.88
CA ARG A 145 19.10 58.24 -33.60
C ARG A 145 19.53 56.77 -33.72
N SER A 146 20.83 56.52 -33.67
CA SER A 146 21.40 55.16 -33.79
C SER A 146 21.08 54.26 -32.59
N GLU A 147 20.80 54.84 -31.42
CA GLU A 147 20.48 54.11 -30.20
C GLU A 147 19.21 53.25 -30.30
N PHE A 148 18.27 53.59 -31.19
CA PHE A 148 17.05 52.80 -31.42
C PHE A 148 17.20 51.73 -32.52
N LEU A 149 18.35 51.61 -33.17
CA LEU A 149 18.57 50.56 -34.17
C LEU A 149 18.70 49.18 -33.52
N GLU A 150 19.26 49.10 -32.32
CA GLU A 150 19.27 47.86 -31.53
C GLU A 150 17.86 47.38 -31.21
N ASP A 151 16.94 48.30 -30.92
CA ASP A 151 15.52 48.01 -30.69
C ASP A 151 14.85 47.41 -31.93
N VAL A 152 15.13 47.94 -33.13
CA VAL A 152 14.63 47.38 -34.39
C VAL A 152 15.24 45.99 -34.63
N GLY A 153 16.52 45.80 -34.34
CA GLY A 153 17.17 44.49 -34.38
C GLY A 153 16.53 43.48 -33.43
N ARG A 154 16.19 43.88 -32.20
CA ARG A 154 15.45 43.06 -31.24
C ARG A 154 14.05 42.70 -31.74
N ASP A 155 13.34 43.64 -32.35
CA ASP A 155 12.02 43.38 -32.92
C ASP A 155 12.08 42.46 -34.14
N ARG A 156 13.15 42.53 -34.97
CA ARG A 156 13.39 41.57 -36.06
C ARG A 156 13.65 40.17 -35.53
N LEU A 157 14.51 40.03 -34.51
CA LEU A 157 14.70 38.74 -33.84
C LEU A 157 13.38 38.21 -33.27
N LEU A 158 12.52 39.09 -32.75
CA LEU A 158 11.19 38.72 -32.27
C LEU A 158 10.27 38.27 -33.41
N LEU A 159 10.38 38.91 -34.58
CA LEU A 159 9.66 38.51 -35.80
C LEU A 159 10.13 37.14 -36.30
N ASP A 160 11.45 36.90 -36.32
CA ASP A 160 12.05 35.63 -36.70
C ASP A 160 11.64 34.52 -35.73
N VAL A 161 11.58 34.81 -34.44
CA VAL A 161 11.03 33.91 -33.40
C VAL A 161 9.55 33.61 -33.62
N ARG A 162 8.80 34.54 -34.23
CA ARG A 162 7.39 34.32 -34.59
C ARG A 162 7.23 33.55 -35.90
N ARG A 163 8.20 33.66 -36.82
CA ARG A 163 8.24 32.97 -38.13
C ARG A 163 8.80 31.55 -38.06
N THR A 164 9.80 31.33 -37.24
CA THR A 164 10.62 30.11 -37.23
C THR A 164 10.40 29.25 -35.98
N THR A 165 10.81 27.99 -36.09
CA THR A 165 10.85 26.97 -35.03
C THR A 165 12.19 26.93 -34.27
N HIS A 166 13.03 27.96 -34.39
CA HIS A 166 14.35 27.96 -33.73
C HIS A 166 14.72 29.31 -33.12
N VAL A 167 14.93 29.32 -31.81
CA VAL A 167 15.43 30.45 -31.04
C VAL A 167 16.95 30.31 -30.87
N PRO A 168 17.78 31.18 -31.48
CA PRO A 168 19.20 31.17 -31.21
C PRO A 168 19.47 31.31 -29.71
N ARG A 169 20.51 30.65 -29.19
CA ARG A 169 21.01 30.84 -27.81
C ARG A 169 21.54 32.27 -27.66
N LEU A 170 20.66 33.22 -27.43
CA LEU A 170 21.02 34.63 -27.29
C LEU A 170 21.43 34.92 -25.85
N ALA A 171 22.73 35.16 -25.64
CA ALA A 171 23.25 35.81 -24.46
C ALA A 171 23.02 37.32 -24.62
N PHE A 172 21.99 37.86 -23.96
CA PHE A 172 21.76 39.30 -23.95
C PHE A 172 22.26 39.91 -22.63
N PRO A 173 23.10 40.96 -22.68
CA PRO A 173 23.61 41.66 -21.50
C PRO A 173 22.63 42.71 -20.90
N GLY A 174 21.36 42.78 -21.33
CA GLY A 174 20.40 43.82 -20.91
C GLY A 174 19.35 43.38 -19.87
N PHE A 175 18.77 44.36 -19.16
CA PHE A 175 17.60 44.17 -18.29
C PHE A 175 16.37 43.81 -19.13
N LEU A 176 15.74 42.66 -18.86
CA LEU A 176 14.51 42.25 -19.53
C LEU A 176 13.28 42.75 -18.76
N THR A 177 12.29 43.29 -19.46
CA THR A 177 10.97 43.61 -18.90
C THR A 177 10.11 42.34 -18.78
N PRO A 178 9.11 42.29 -17.88
CA PRO A 178 8.21 41.13 -17.76
C PRO A 178 7.53 40.70 -19.08
N ALA A 179 7.22 41.64 -19.97
CA ALA A 179 6.68 41.36 -21.30
C ALA A 179 7.70 40.69 -22.25
N GLU A 180 8.99 41.03 -22.14
CA GLU A 180 10.07 40.36 -22.88
C GLU A 180 10.32 38.94 -22.34
N PHE A 181 10.24 38.74 -21.02
CA PHE A 181 10.27 37.41 -20.41
C PHE A 181 9.17 36.50 -20.97
N LEU A 182 7.92 36.97 -21.04
CA LEU A 182 6.80 36.22 -21.61
C LEU A 182 7.01 35.82 -23.07
N ARG A 183 7.46 36.76 -23.91
CA ARG A 183 7.67 36.51 -25.34
C ARG A 183 8.79 35.51 -25.57
N ARG A 184 9.88 35.60 -24.81
CA ARG A 184 11.01 34.66 -24.89
C ARG A 184 10.66 33.29 -24.31
N SER A 185 9.84 33.24 -23.26
CA SER A 185 9.30 31.99 -22.72
C SER A 185 8.49 31.24 -23.78
N ALA A 186 7.56 31.93 -24.44
CA ALA A 186 6.74 31.32 -25.49
C ALA A 186 7.59 30.79 -26.66
N ALA A 187 8.68 31.48 -27.00
CA ALA A 187 9.65 31.06 -28.00
C ALA A 187 10.38 29.77 -27.59
N LEU A 188 10.96 29.75 -26.39
CA LEU A 188 11.62 28.57 -25.84
C LEU A 188 10.67 27.38 -25.71
N ARG A 189 9.40 27.62 -25.39
CA ARG A 189 8.36 26.58 -25.34
C ARG A 189 8.07 25.98 -26.72
N ARG A 190 8.07 26.78 -27.79
CA ARG A 190 7.93 26.28 -29.17
C ARG A 190 9.08 25.37 -29.59
N ASP A 191 10.29 25.70 -29.13
CA ASP A 191 11.50 24.88 -29.31
C ASP A 191 11.56 23.68 -28.35
N VAL A 192 10.50 23.44 -27.56
CA VAL A 192 10.45 22.36 -26.56
C VAL A 192 11.53 22.52 -25.47
N ARG A 193 12.07 23.72 -25.26
CA ARG A 193 13.08 24.04 -24.22
C ARG A 193 12.41 24.49 -22.92
N TYR A 194 11.52 23.66 -22.40
CA TYR A 194 10.64 24.00 -21.27
C TYR A 194 11.39 24.35 -19.99
N GLU A 195 12.50 23.67 -19.68
CA GLU A 195 13.30 24.00 -18.49
C GLU A 195 13.89 25.41 -18.55
N GLU A 196 14.38 25.80 -19.73
CA GLU A 196 14.96 27.12 -19.92
C GLU A 196 13.89 28.20 -19.85
N ALA A 197 12.72 27.94 -20.43
CA ALA A 197 11.54 28.80 -20.30
C ALA A 197 11.09 28.92 -18.84
N LEU A 198 11.06 27.80 -18.10
CA LEU A 198 10.66 27.78 -16.69
C LEU A 198 11.64 28.55 -15.82
N ALA A 199 12.95 28.36 -16.01
CA ALA A 199 13.98 29.11 -15.29
C ALA A 199 13.89 30.61 -15.59
N LEU A 200 13.64 30.95 -16.86
CA LEU A 200 13.45 32.33 -17.32
C LEU A 200 12.23 32.98 -16.65
N MET A 201 11.07 32.31 -16.63
CA MET A 201 9.85 32.83 -16.01
C MET A 201 9.93 32.87 -14.48
N THR A 202 10.62 31.90 -13.86
CA THR A 202 10.88 31.93 -12.42
C THR A 202 11.72 33.15 -12.04
N ARG A 203 12.75 33.47 -12.84
CA ARG A 203 13.54 34.70 -12.66
C ARG A 203 12.68 35.96 -12.83
N ALA A 204 11.74 35.98 -13.78
CA ALA A 204 10.84 37.11 -13.98
C ALA A 204 10.01 37.42 -12.73
N VAL A 205 9.44 36.40 -12.10
CA VAL A 205 8.60 36.55 -10.89
C VAL A 205 9.44 36.90 -9.64
N THR A 206 10.66 36.41 -9.54
CA THR A 206 11.52 36.67 -8.36
C THR A 206 12.31 37.98 -8.44
N SER A 207 12.63 38.46 -9.65
CA SER A 207 13.49 39.64 -9.85
C SER A 207 12.71 40.96 -9.98
N TYR A 208 11.40 40.91 -10.25
CA TYR A 208 10.59 42.09 -10.53
C TYR A 208 9.30 42.09 -9.72
N GLN A 209 8.87 43.26 -9.24
CA GLN A 209 7.48 43.44 -8.83
C GLN A 209 6.59 43.40 -10.08
N VAL A 210 5.97 42.26 -10.34
CA VAL A 210 5.07 42.10 -11.49
C VAL A 210 3.83 42.95 -11.27
N GLU A 211 3.63 43.93 -12.18
CA GLU A 211 2.46 44.81 -12.20
C GLU A 211 1.16 43.99 -12.20
N PRO A 212 0.09 44.43 -11.53
CA PRO A 212 -1.19 43.72 -11.53
C PRO A 212 -1.71 43.33 -12.93
N SER A 213 -1.49 44.17 -13.94
CA SER A 213 -1.89 43.96 -15.34
C SER A 213 -1.20 42.76 -16.01
N LEU A 214 0.06 42.47 -15.67
CA LEU A 214 0.86 41.38 -16.26
C LEU A 214 0.91 40.15 -15.35
N ARG A 215 0.46 40.26 -14.10
CA ARG A 215 0.53 39.19 -13.09
C ARG A 215 -0.18 37.93 -13.55
N PHE A 216 -1.38 38.05 -14.14
CA PHE A 216 -2.09 36.91 -14.69
C PHE A 216 -1.30 36.21 -15.80
N ALA A 217 -0.81 36.96 -16.80
CA ALA A 217 -0.08 36.39 -17.93
C ALA A 217 1.21 35.68 -17.50
N VAL A 218 1.96 36.29 -16.57
CA VAL A 218 3.19 35.72 -16.00
C VAL A 218 2.91 34.46 -15.20
N LEU A 219 1.91 34.48 -14.31
CA LEU A 219 1.53 33.30 -13.52
C LEU A 219 0.94 32.19 -14.42
N TYR A 220 0.19 32.55 -15.46
CA TYR A 220 -0.37 31.60 -16.43
C TYR A 220 0.75 30.87 -17.17
N GLU A 221 1.69 31.60 -17.79
CA GLU A 221 2.81 31.00 -18.50
C GLU A 221 3.67 30.14 -17.56
N LEU A 222 3.93 30.61 -16.33
CA LEU A 222 4.65 29.83 -15.32
C LEU A 222 3.90 28.53 -14.96
N THR A 223 2.57 28.60 -14.80
CA THR A 223 1.72 27.43 -14.53
C THR A 223 1.76 26.43 -15.69
N VAL A 224 1.64 26.90 -16.93
CA VAL A 224 1.76 26.07 -18.15
C VAL A 224 3.11 25.36 -18.19
N LEU A 225 4.21 26.07 -17.95
CA LEU A 225 5.55 25.48 -17.94
C LEU A 225 5.77 24.48 -16.81
N LEU A 226 5.17 24.71 -15.63
CA LEU A 226 5.19 23.73 -14.55
C LEU A 226 4.42 22.46 -14.95
N VAL A 227 3.28 22.59 -15.63
CA VAL A 227 2.54 21.43 -16.17
C VAL A 227 3.37 20.69 -17.22
N LEU A 228 3.96 21.40 -18.19
CA LEU A 228 4.79 20.81 -19.25
C LEU A 228 6.06 20.14 -18.72
N THR A 229 6.65 20.66 -17.64
CA THR A 229 7.78 20.03 -16.94
C THR A 229 7.35 19.00 -15.88
N ARG A 230 6.07 18.62 -15.88
CA ARG A 230 5.47 17.58 -15.03
C ARG A 230 5.61 17.87 -13.53
N GLN A 231 5.37 19.13 -13.16
CA GLN A 231 5.36 19.66 -11.80
C GLN A 231 3.94 20.07 -11.38
N ALA A 232 2.98 19.15 -11.54
CA ALA A 232 1.57 19.44 -11.27
C ALA A 232 1.32 19.93 -9.84
N GLY A 233 2.03 19.39 -8.83
CA GLY A 233 1.91 19.86 -7.44
C GLY A 233 2.32 21.33 -7.27
N ALA A 234 3.37 21.79 -7.97
CA ALA A 234 3.77 23.19 -7.97
C ALA A 234 2.77 24.06 -8.74
N ALA A 235 2.28 23.57 -9.88
CA ALA A 235 1.23 24.25 -10.65
C ALA A 235 -0.06 24.45 -9.83
N ARG A 236 -0.50 23.41 -9.09
CA ARG A 236 -1.66 23.47 -8.18
C ARG A 236 -1.46 24.50 -7.07
N LYS A 237 -0.25 24.60 -6.50
CA LYS A 237 0.07 25.61 -5.49
C LYS A 237 0.06 27.05 -6.04
N LEU A 238 0.33 27.24 -7.33
CA LEU A 238 0.20 28.54 -7.99
C LEU A 238 -1.24 28.88 -8.39
N PHE A 239 -2.11 27.88 -8.49
CA PHE A 239 -3.48 28.09 -8.98
C PHE A 239 -4.28 29.12 -8.15
N PRO A 240 -4.26 29.12 -6.80
CA PRO A 240 -4.91 30.18 -6.01
C PRO A 240 -4.37 31.58 -6.31
N LEU A 241 -3.06 31.71 -6.57
CA LEU A 241 -2.43 32.98 -6.95
C LEU A 241 -2.84 33.40 -8.36
N LEU A 242 -3.00 32.46 -9.29
CA LEU A 242 -3.50 32.72 -10.64
C LEU A 242 -4.95 33.22 -10.59
N VAL A 243 -5.81 32.57 -9.78
CA VAL A 243 -7.19 32.99 -9.55
C VAL A 243 -7.25 34.38 -8.90
N SER A 244 -6.43 34.63 -7.88
CA SER A 244 -6.32 35.95 -7.24
C SER A 244 -5.84 37.03 -8.22
N ALA A 245 -4.86 36.73 -9.07
CA ALA A 245 -4.32 37.65 -10.06
C ALA A 245 -5.28 37.95 -11.21
N ALA A 246 -6.24 37.06 -11.49
CA ALA A 246 -7.36 37.39 -12.36
C ALA A 246 -8.23 38.48 -11.69
N GLY A 247 -8.56 38.36 -10.40
CA GLY A 247 -9.48 39.27 -9.71
C GLY A 247 -10.97 39.02 -10.07
N PRO A 248 -11.94 39.51 -9.27
CA PRO A 248 -13.36 39.18 -9.44
C PRO A 248 -13.94 39.63 -10.79
N GLU A 249 -13.41 40.72 -11.37
CA GLU A 249 -13.78 41.14 -12.72
C GLU A 249 -13.22 40.26 -13.84
N VAL A 250 -12.03 39.66 -13.72
CA VAL A 250 -11.52 38.72 -14.73
C VAL A 250 -12.07 37.33 -14.49
N ILE A 251 -12.47 36.96 -13.27
CA ILE A 251 -13.23 35.72 -13.01
C ILE A 251 -14.65 35.84 -13.58
N SER A 252 -15.29 37.01 -13.48
CA SER A 252 -16.59 37.28 -14.14
C SER A 252 -16.47 37.59 -15.64
N LYS A 253 -15.27 37.94 -16.14
CA LYS A 253 -14.92 38.12 -17.58
C LYS A 253 -14.07 36.96 -18.16
N LEU A 254 -13.86 35.87 -17.43
CA LEU A 254 -13.18 34.65 -17.91
C LEU A 254 -14.15 33.70 -18.64
N PRO A 255 -15.36 34.18 -18.93
CA PRO A 255 -15.80 34.22 -20.32
C PRO A 255 -16.29 35.63 -20.71
N ASP A 256 -15.98 36.03 -21.95
CA ASP A 256 -16.76 36.96 -22.79
C ASP A 256 -16.51 38.49 -22.81
N ALA A 257 -15.28 38.99 -22.64
CA ALA A 257 -15.01 40.44 -22.88
C ALA A 257 -13.76 40.73 -23.74
N THR A 258 -13.86 40.50 -25.05
CA THR A 258 -13.59 41.49 -26.13
C THR A 258 -13.83 40.83 -27.49
N ARG A 259 -14.69 41.46 -28.29
CA ARG A 259 -15.19 41.02 -29.59
C ARG A 259 -14.08 40.82 -30.64
N THR A 260 -13.44 39.65 -30.66
CA THR A 260 -12.87 38.99 -31.84
C THR A 260 -12.47 37.56 -31.45
N PRO A 261 -13.11 36.50 -31.98
CA PRO A 261 -12.75 35.14 -31.64
C PRO A 261 -11.44 34.78 -32.36
N ARG A 262 -10.32 34.70 -31.62
CA ARG A 262 -9.21 33.85 -32.06
C ARG A 262 -9.75 32.41 -32.10
N VAL A 263 -9.65 31.76 -33.25
CA VAL A 263 -10.18 30.40 -33.51
C VAL A 263 -9.74 29.43 -32.41
N GLU A 264 -8.51 29.54 -31.94
CA GLU A 264 -7.95 28.73 -30.86
C GLU A 264 -8.72 28.87 -29.52
N ARG A 265 -9.09 30.10 -29.13
CA ARG A 265 -9.82 30.34 -27.88
C ARG A 265 -11.27 29.85 -27.94
N ARG A 266 -11.88 29.93 -29.13
CA ARG A 266 -13.21 29.35 -29.38
C ARG A 266 -13.15 27.83 -29.22
N LEU A 267 -12.13 27.19 -29.78
CA LEU A 267 -11.91 25.74 -29.66
C LEU A 267 -11.65 25.33 -28.21
N ASP A 268 -10.81 26.07 -27.45
CA ASP A 268 -10.60 25.79 -26.02
C ASP A 268 -11.88 25.89 -25.18
N HIS A 269 -12.79 26.82 -25.53
CA HIS A 269 -14.10 26.89 -24.89
C HIS A 269 -14.98 25.69 -25.27
N VAL A 270 -15.02 25.31 -26.55
CA VAL A 270 -15.75 24.11 -27.01
C VAL A 270 -15.27 22.86 -26.26
N ARG A 271 -13.96 22.69 -26.07
CA ARG A 271 -13.39 21.56 -25.33
C ARG A 271 -13.81 21.55 -23.85
N ARG A 272 -13.92 22.72 -23.21
CA ARG A 272 -14.49 22.83 -21.85
C ARG A 272 -15.94 22.38 -21.81
N LEU A 273 -16.75 22.82 -22.78
CA LEU A 273 -18.15 22.38 -22.89
C LEU A 273 -18.26 20.85 -23.09
N VAL A 274 -17.30 20.22 -23.79
CA VAL A 274 -17.24 18.75 -23.90
C VAL A 274 -16.97 18.10 -22.53
N VAL A 275 -16.01 18.63 -21.77
CA VAL A 275 -15.72 18.15 -20.40
C VAL A 275 -16.91 18.33 -19.45
N ASP A 276 -17.64 19.43 -19.59
CA ASP A 276 -18.83 19.75 -18.80
C ASP A 276 -20.08 18.96 -19.26
N GLY A 277 -19.98 18.17 -20.34
CA GLY A 277 -21.09 17.40 -20.90
C GLY A 277 -22.10 18.20 -21.75
N GLU A 278 -21.83 19.48 -22.02
CA GLU A 278 -22.68 20.35 -22.85
C GLU A 278 -22.47 20.13 -24.38
N LEU A 279 -22.62 18.88 -24.85
CA LEU A 279 -22.24 18.47 -26.22
C LEU A 279 -23.00 19.21 -27.34
N LEU A 280 -24.29 19.47 -27.17
CA LEU A 280 -25.10 20.21 -28.14
C LEU A 280 -24.56 21.62 -28.39
N LYS A 281 -24.19 22.31 -27.32
CA LYS A 281 -23.63 23.67 -27.36
C LYS A 281 -22.21 23.64 -27.93
N ALA A 282 -21.40 22.66 -27.51
CA ALA A 282 -20.06 22.44 -28.06
C ALA A 282 -20.11 22.31 -29.60
N LYS A 283 -21.03 21.49 -30.12
CA LYS A 283 -21.21 21.26 -31.56
C LYS A 283 -21.69 22.50 -32.31
N GLY A 284 -22.68 23.21 -31.78
CA GLY A 284 -23.14 24.49 -32.35
C GLY A 284 -22.02 25.54 -32.38
N MET A 285 -21.10 25.49 -31.41
CA MET A 285 -19.95 26.38 -31.31
C MET A 285 -18.71 25.91 -32.06
N LEU A 286 -18.59 24.68 -32.54
CA LEU A 286 -17.38 24.23 -33.24
C LEU A 286 -17.18 24.98 -34.58
N GLY A 287 -18.25 25.09 -35.38
CA GLY A 287 -18.21 25.67 -36.73
C GLY A 287 -17.33 24.87 -37.71
N GLU A 288 -17.14 25.39 -38.91
CA GLU A 288 -16.24 24.79 -39.92
C GLU A 288 -14.77 25.13 -39.63
N GLY A 289 -13.88 24.18 -39.91
CA GLY A 289 -12.44 24.37 -39.74
C GLY A 289 -11.63 23.17 -40.24
N ASN A 290 -10.32 23.35 -40.36
CA ASN A 290 -9.41 22.36 -40.95
C ASN A 290 -8.02 22.34 -40.28
N SER A 291 -7.89 22.98 -39.12
CA SER A 291 -6.63 23.02 -38.35
C SER A 291 -6.49 21.78 -37.47
N ALA A 292 -5.27 21.48 -37.03
CA ALA A 292 -5.02 20.35 -36.11
C ALA A 292 -5.85 20.46 -34.81
N LEU A 293 -5.94 21.65 -34.23
CA LEU A 293 -6.74 21.90 -33.02
C LEU A 293 -8.25 21.76 -33.27
N TRP A 294 -8.72 22.14 -34.47
CA TRP A 294 -10.12 21.94 -34.86
C TRP A 294 -10.44 20.45 -34.95
N HIS A 295 -9.60 19.67 -35.63
CA HIS A 295 -9.75 18.21 -35.72
C HIS A 295 -9.67 17.54 -34.35
N LEU A 296 -8.77 17.97 -33.47
CA LEU A 296 -8.71 17.46 -32.09
C LEU A 296 -10.03 17.71 -31.36
N THR A 297 -10.59 18.91 -31.47
CA THR A 297 -11.84 19.29 -30.81
C THR A 297 -13.04 18.54 -31.40
N ALA A 298 -13.11 18.42 -32.73
CA ALA A 298 -14.12 17.63 -33.42
C ALA A 298 -14.08 16.16 -33.00
N ALA A 299 -12.88 15.59 -32.87
CA ALA A 299 -12.66 14.24 -32.40
C ALA A 299 -13.10 14.04 -30.94
N GLU A 300 -12.81 15.01 -30.05
CA GLU A 300 -13.27 14.95 -28.64
C GLU A 300 -14.81 14.98 -28.54
N ILE A 301 -15.50 15.77 -29.38
CA ILE A 301 -16.97 15.74 -29.48
C ILE A 301 -17.45 14.37 -29.97
N ALA A 302 -16.90 13.86 -31.08
CA ALA A 302 -17.29 12.57 -31.64
C ALA A 302 -17.04 11.42 -30.64
N HIS A 303 -15.95 11.48 -29.88
CA HIS A 303 -15.63 10.51 -28.84
C HIS A 303 -16.64 10.58 -27.68
N ALA A 304 -17.06 11.78 -27.27
CA ALA A 304 -18.08 11.96 -26.25
C ALA A 304 -19.49 11.54 -26.71
N GLU A 305 -19.76 11.54 -28.02
CA GLU A 305 -20.95 10.97 -28.66
C GLU A 305 -20.82 9.44 -28.89
N ASP A 306 -19.81 8.76 -28.33
CA ASP A 306 -19.50 7.34 -28.54
C ASP A 306 -19.26 6.92 -30.02
N ARG A 307 -18.97 7.89 -30.90
CA ARG A 307 -18.64 7.67 -32.33
C ARG A 307 -17.15 7.41 -32.52
N PHE A 308 -16.65 6.34 -31.91
CA PHE A 308 -15.21 6.09 -31.78
C PHE A 308 -14.43 5.99 -33.09
N ILE A 309 -15.02 5.42 -34.15
CA ILE A 309 -14.35 5.31 -35.48
C ILE A 309 -14.12 6.68 -36.10
N GLU A 310 -15.12 7.56 -36.00
CA GLU A 310 -15.02 8.93 -36.51
C GLU A 310 -14.10 9.79 -35.66
N ALA A 311 -14.16 9.63 -34.33
CA ALA A 311 -13.21 10.24 -33.42
C ALA A 311 -11.77 9.84 -33.79
N ALA A 312 -11.52 8.55 -34.06
CA ALA A 312 -10.22 8.07 -34.50
C ALA A 312 -9.76 8.71 -35.83
N CYS A 313 -10.65 8.86 -36.82
CA CYS A 313 -10.32 9.56 -38.07
C CYS A 313 -9.90 11.02 -37.80
N HIS A 314 -10.64 11.76 -36.99
CA HIS A 314 -10.30 13.15 -36.66
C HIS A 314 -9.05 13.28 -35.77
N PHE A 315 -8.83 12.38 -34.80
CA PHE A 315 -7.59 12.38 -34.01
C PHE A 315 -6.36 12.10 -34.86
N ARG A 316 -6.48 11.23 -35.88
CA ARG A 316 -5.40 10.99 -36.86
C ARG A 316 -5.08 12.25 -37.66
N GLU A 317 -6.10 12.91 -38.22
CA GLU A 317 -5.91 14.20 -38.91
C GLU A 317 -5.27 15.26 -37.99
N ALA A 318 -5.66 15.31 -36.72
CA ALA A 318 -5.05 16.21 -35.74
C ALA A 318 -3.56 15.90 -35.51
N ALA A 319 -3.20 14.62 -35.40
CA ALA A 319 -1.81 14.19 -35.20
C ALA A 319 -0.94 14.45 -36.44
N ASP A 320 -1.45 14.19 -37.64
CA ASP A 320 -0.72 14.34 -38.90
C ASP A 320 -0.46 15.81 -39.26
N ARG A 321 -1.43 16.69 -38.95
CA ARG A 321 -1.35 18.12 -39.24
C ARG A 321 -0.63 18.93 -38.16
N SER A 322 -0.41 18.34 -36.98
CA SER A 322 0.21 19.06 -35.88
C SER A 322 1.72 19.17 -36.07
N THR A 323 2.22 20.40 -36.14
CA THR A 323 3.65 20.72 -36.06
C THR A 323 4.15 20.80 -34.62
N HIS A 324 3.24 20.86 -33.64
CA HIS A 324 3.57 20.90 -32.21
C HIS A 324 3.63 19.50 -31.61
N SER A 325 4.76 19.14 -31.01
CA SER A 325 4.95 17.81 -30.39
C SER A 325 3.94 17.51 -29.29
N GLU A 326 3.56 18.51 -28.48
CA GLU A 326 2.56 18.37 -27.42
C GLU A 326 1.18 17.99 -27.97
N LEU A 327 0.71 18.75 -28.97
CA LEU A 327 -0.59 18.53 -29.60
C LEU A 327 -0.60 17.21 -30.37
N LYS A 328 0.52 16.86 -31.05
CA LYS A 328 0.68 15.59 -31.74
C LYS A 328 0.63 14.40 -30.76
N ALA A 329 1.38 14.46 -29.66
CA ALA A 329 1.36 13.43 -28.64
C ALA A 329 -0.04 13.27 -28.03
N LEU A 330 -0.71 14.38 -27.68
CA LEU A 330 -2.08 14.36 -27.18
C LEU A 330 -3.05 13.72 -28.19
N ALA A 331 -2.98 14.11 -29.46
CA ALA A 331 -3.82 13.56 -30.51
C ALA A 331 -3.58 12.06 -30.72
N LEU A 332 -2.33 11.61 -30.74
CA LEU A 332 -1.98 10.17 -30.82
C LEU A 332 -2.46 9.39 -29.61
N ARG A 333 -2.37 9.97 -28.41
CA ARG A 333 -2.87 9.34 -27.18
C ARG A 333 -4.39 9.16 -27.22
N LYS A 334 -5.11 10.21 -27.61
CA LYS A 334 -6.57 10.19 -27.78
C LYS A 334 -7.02 9.31 -28.94
N LEU A 335 -6.23 9.21 -30.01
CA LEU A 335 -6.42 8.23 -31.07
C LEU A 335 -6.34 6.81 -30.52
N GLY A 336 -5.33 6.52 -29.70
CA GLY A 336 -5.22 5.24 -29.01
C GLY A 336 -6.43 4.96 -28.11
N ASP A 337 -6.91 5.97 -27.38
CA ASP A 337 -8.13 5.86 -26.56
C ASP A 337 -9.37 5.52 -27.40
N ALA A 338 -9.56 6.19 -28.54
CA ALA A 338 -10.67 5.94 -29.46
C ALA A 338 -10.59 4.53 -30.09
N CYS A 339 -9.41 4.10 -30.54
CA CYS A 339 -9.19 2.74 -31.06
C CYS A 339 -9.48 1.68 -29.99
N ALA A 340 -9.04 1.90 -28.74
CA ALA A 340 -9.31 1.00 -27.62
C ALA A 340 -10.81 0.86 -27.34
N ASP A 341 -11.52 1.99 -27.31
CA ASP A 341 -12.97 2.02 -27.10
C ASP A 341 -13.76 1.41 -28.28
N ALA A 342 -13.19 1.46 -29.50
CA ALA A 342 -13.68 0.72 -30.67
C ALA A 342 -13.32 -0.78 -30.69
N GLY A 343 -12.60 -1.29 -29.68
CA GLY A 343 -12.18 -2.70 -29.58
C GLY A 343 -10.91 -3.06 -30.37
N GLN A 344 -10.19 -2.08 -30.91
CA GLN A 344 -8.96 -2.25 -31.71
C GLN A 344 -7.71 -2.12 -30.82
N GLU A 345 -7.48 -3.11 -29.95
CA GLU A 345 -6.43 -3.07 -28.92
C GLU A 345 -4.99 -2.91 -29.48
N ASP A 346 -4.66 -3.64 -30.55
CA ASP A 346 -3.30 -3.61 -31.11
C ASP A 346 -2.96 -2.26 -31.74
N GLU A 347 -3.96 -1.64 -32.40
CA GLU A 347 -3.83 -0.28 -32.94
C GLU A 347 -3.72 0.75 -31.82
N ALA A 348 -4.53 0.61 -30.77
CA ALA A 348 -4.46 1.47 -29.60
C ALA A 348 -3.06 1.47 -28.95
N ALA A 349 -2.51 0.27 -28.72
CA ALA A 349 -1.16 0.11 -28.16
C ALA A 349 -0.08 0.74 -29.05
N ARG A 350 -0.18 0.59 -30.38
CA ARG A 350 0.73 1.24 -31.33
C ARG A 350 0.69 2.77 -31.19
N HIS A 351 -0.50 3.37 -31.13
CA HIS A 351 -0.65 4.82 -31.03
C HIS A 351 -0.22 5.38 -29.66
N TRP A 352 -0.44 4.65 -28.56
CA TRP A 352 0.11 5.03 -27.25
C TRP A 352 1.66 4.97 -27.22
N ARG A 353 2.27 3.95 -27.85
CA ARG A 353 3.74 3.89 -28.01
C ARG A 353 4.27 5.04 -28.84
N GLU A 354 3.60 5.38 -29.94
CA GLU A 354 3.97 6.50 -30.79
C GLU A 354 3.86 7.84 -30.04
N SER A 355 2.76 8.05 -29.29
CA SER A 355 2.62 9.21 -28.39
C SER A 355 3.77 9.28 -27.39
N ARG A 356 4.11 8.17 -26.73
CA ARG A 356 5.24 8.11 -25.78
C ARG A 356 6.56 8.46 -26.46
N HIS A 357 6.78 8.01 -27.69
CA HIS A 357 7.98 8.31 -28.46
C HIS A 357 8.11 9.81 -28.80
N VAL A 358 7.01 10.45 -29.20
CA VAL A 358 6.96 11.91 -29.42
C VAL A 358 7.32 12.66 -28.14
N GLU A 359 6.77 12.25 -26.99
CA GLU A 359 7.09 12.86 -25.69
C GLU A 359 8.54 12.60 -25.26
N GLN A 360 9.08 11.39 -25.48
CA GLN A 360 10.48 11.07 -25.20
C GLN A 360 11.44 11.94 -26.01
N THR A 361 11.11 12.19 -27.28
CA THR A 361 11.86 13.11 -28.14
C THR A 361 11.85 14.52 -27.55
N ALA A 362 10.69 14.99 -27.06
CA ALA A 362 10.58 16.28 -26.37
C ALA A 362 11.41 16.35 -25.08
N VAL A 363 11.52 15.25 -24.34
CA VAL A 363 12.36 15.16 -23.14
C VAL A 363 13.85 15.25 -23.47
N ASN A 364 14.29 14.69 -24.60
CA ASN A 364 15.70 14.70 -24.97
C ASN A 364 16.27 16.12 -25.16
N TRP A 365 15.42 17.09 -25.50
CA TRP A 365 15.75 18.51 -25.61
C TRP A 365 15.98 19.24 -24.28
N GLN A 366 15.62 18.62 -23.13
CA GLN A 366 15.93 19.22 -21.82
C GLN A 366 17.42 19.07 -21.49
N ASN A 367 17.94 19.92 -20.60
CA ASN A 367 19.37 19.91 -20.27
C ASN A 367 19.66 19.15 -18.97
N ARG A 368 18.74 19.13 -17.98
CA ARG A 368 19.01 18.55 -16.66
C ARG A 368 18.53 17.09 -16.55
N PRO A 369 19.37 16.15 -16.05
CA PRO A 369 18.98 14.75 -15.87
C PRO A 369 17.74 14.55 -14.99
N ASN A 370 17.59 15.33 -13.92
CA ASN A 370 16.46 15.20 -13.00
C ASN A 370 15.12 15.59 -13.65
N ALA A 371 15.09 16.60 -14.51
CA ALA A 371 13.88 16.96 -15.23
C ALA A 371 13.56 15.95 -16.34
N LYS A 372 14.59 15.43 -17.03
CA LYS A 372 14.40 14.31 -17.97
C LYS A 372 13.74 13.12 -17.30
N LEU A 373 14.30 12.66 -16.18
CA LEU A 373 13.76 11.55 -15.41
C LEU A 373 12.34 11.82 -14.91
N ARG A 374 12.05 13.04 -14.44
CA ARG A 374 10.71 13.43 -14.00
C ARG A 374 9.69 13.39 -15.15
N MET A 375 10.04 13.99 -16.29
CA MET A 375 9.15 14.02 -17.45
C MET A 375 8.91 12.60 -17.99
N LEU A 376 9.95 11.78 -18.12
CA LEU A 376 9.83 10.38 -18.57
C LEU A 376 8.94 9.52 -17.66
N ARG A 377 8.98 9.75 -16.34
CA ARG A 377 8.15 9.01 -15.38
C ARG A 377 6.69 9.45 -15.37
N ALA A 378 6.40 10.69 -15.73
CA ALA A 378 5.05 11.23 -15.79
C ALA A 378 4.40 11.09 -17.18
N THR A 379 5.17 10.70 -18.20
CA THR A 379 4.62 10.37 -19.52
C THR A 379 3.98 8.99 -19.47
N PRO A 380 2.65 8.88 -19.66
CA PRO A 380 1.99 7.59 -19.59
C PRO A 380 2.41 6.69 -20.76
N ASP A 381 2.55 5.41 -20.51
CA ASP A 381 2.92 4.42 -21.52
C ASP A 381 1.75 3.61 -22.08
N GLU A 382 2.06 2.59 -22.88
CA GLU A 382 1.02 1.74 -23.47
C GLU A 382 0.25 0.93 -22.43
N ASN A 383 0.89 0.56 -21.31
CA ASN A 383 0.23 -0.17 -20.24
C ASN A 383 -0.67 0.76 -19.43
N ASP A 384 -0.23 2.01 -19.20
CA ASP A 384 -1.11 3.05 -18.65
C ASP A 384 -2.34 3.26 -19.54
N GLY A 385 -2.14 3.32 -20.86
CA GLY A 385 -3.23 3.40 -21.84
C GLY A 385 -4.22 2.24 -21.75
N ARG A 386 -3.72 0.99 -21.67
CA ARG A 386 -4.55 -0.21 -21.50
C ARG A 386 -5.36 -0.18 -20.21
N VAL A 387 -4.75 0.20 -19.09
CA VAL A 387 -5.43 0.30 -17.79
C VAL A 387 -6.51 1.37 -17.85
N LEU A 388 -6.21 2.58 -18.35
CA LEU A 388 -7.18 3.66 -18.47
C LEU A 388 -8.35 3.31 -19.41
N ALA A 389 -8.08 2.64 -20.53
CA ALA A 389 -9.12 2.14 -21.42
C ALA A 389 -10.02 1.10 -20.74
N ALA A 390 -9.43 0.15 -20.01
CA ALA A 390 -10.21 -0.83 -19.25
C ALA A 390 -11.03 -0.16 -18.13
N VAL A 391 -10.48 0.86 -17.45
CA VAL A 391 -11.21 1.66 -16.46
C VAL A 391 -12.39 2.39 -17.09
N ARG A 392 -12.22 3.06 -18.24
CA ARG A 392 -13.35 3.70 -18.95
C ARG A 392 -14.45 2.68 -19.30
N ARG A 393 -14.05 1.48 -19.72
CA ARG A 393 -15.00 0.39 -19.98
C ARG A 393 -15.74 -0.07 -18.73
N VAL A 394 -15.08 -0.16 -17.58
CA VAL A 394 -15.73 -0.44 -16.28
C VAL A 394 -16.76 0.65 -15.93
N HIS A 395 -16.47 1.92 -16.19
CA HIS A 395 -17.45 2.99 -15.97
C HIS A 395 -18.68 2.86 -16.88
N ARG A 396 -18.51 2.41 -18.14
CA ARG A 396 -19.63 2.23 -19.08
C ARG A 396 -20.43 0.94 -18.85
N GLU A 397 -19.76 -0.18 -18.57
CA GLU A 397 -20.36 -1.52 -18.53
C GLU A 397 -20.52 -2.10 -17.11
N GLY A 398 -20.01 -1.41 -16.09
CA GLY A 398 -20.05 -1.81 -14.69
C GLY A 398 -19.19 -3.05 -14.39
N GLU A 399 -19.63 -3.85 -13.42
CA GLU A 399 -18.89 -5.01 -12.88
C GLU A 399 -18.54 -6.06 -13.94
N LYS A 400 -19.32 -6.15 -15.04
CA LYS A 400 -19.09 -7.12 -16.11
C LYS A 400 -17.73 -6.94 -16.78
N ALA A 401 -17.18 -5.72 -16.78
CA ALA A 401 -15.90 -5.36 -17.39
C ALA A 401 -14.70 -5.46 -16.43
N LEU A 402 -14.91 -5.67 -15.13
CA LEU A 402 -13.83 -5.78 -14.14
C LEU A 402 -12.78 -6.86 -14.45
N PRO A 403 -13.14 -8.05 -14.99
CA PRO A 403 -12.12 -9.02 -15.40
C PRO A 403 -11.16 -8.49 -16.47
N GLY A 404 -11.65 -7.64 -17.38
CA GLY A 404 -10.82 -6.97 -18.38
C GLY A 404 -9.84 -6.00 -17.72
N LEU A 405 -10.27 -5.22 -16.73
CA LEU A 405 -9.39 -4.35 -15.94
C LEU A 405 -8.31 -5.13 -15.20
N VAL A 406 -8.65 -6.27 -14.57
CA VAL A 406 -7.67 -7.14 -13.90
C VAL A 406 -6.59 -7.60 -14.89
N VAL A 407 -6.98 -7.98 -16.11
CA VAL A 407 -6.04 -8.37 -17.17
C VAL A 407 -5.16 -7.21 -17.64
N ALA A 408 -5.72 -6.00 -17.78
CA ALA A 408 -4.95 -4.82 -18.13
C ALA A 408 -3.91 -4.46 -17.05
N VAL A 409 -4.29 -4.49 -15.78
CA VAL A 409 -3.37 -4.28 -14.64
C VAL A 409 -2.32 -5.38 -14.59
N GLU A 410 -2.71 -6.63 -14.81
CA GLU A 410 -1.77 -7.77 -14.88
C GLU A 410 -0.73 -7.61 -15.99
N ALA A 411 -1.17 -7.19 -17.19
CA ALA A 411 -0.26 -6.91 -18.31
C ALA A 411 0.73 -5.79 -17.97
N ALA A 412 0.26 -4.75 -17.27
CA ALA A 412 1.12 -3.66 -16.80
C ALA A 412 2.18 -4.15 -15.80
N LEU A 413 1.81 -5.02 -14.86
CA LEU A 413 2.73 -5.60 -13.88
C LEU A 413 3.79 -6.52 -14.52
N ASN A 414 3.39 -7.35 -15.50
CA ASN A 414 4.27 -8.31 -16.16
C ASN A 414 5.38 -7.69 -17.01
N SER A 415 5.27 -6.42 -17.39
CA SER A 415 6.36 -5.66 -18.04
C SER A 415 7.65 -5.58 -17.20
N SER A 416 7.58 -5.96 -15.92
CA SER A 416 8.70 -5.96 -14.98
C SER A 416 9.67 -7.16 -15.12
N GLY A 417 9.39 -8.13 -16.00
CA GLY A 417 10.34 -9.17 -16.44
C GLY A 417 10.57 -10.37 -15.49
N LEU A 418 9.70 -10.59 -14.49
CA LEU A 418 9.85 -11.71 -13.54
C LEU A 418 9.14 -13.00 -13.93
N CYS A 419 8.22 -12.93 -14.88
CA CYS A 419 7.51 -14.09 -15.42
C CYS A 419 7.62 -14.02 -16.93
N GLU A 420 7.83 -15.16 -17.58
CA GLU A 420 7.67 -15.24 -19.04
C GLU A 420 6.30 -14.69 -19.41
N PRO A 421 6.17 -13.98 -20.53
CA PRO A 421 4.92 -13.38 -20.95
C PRO A 421 3.83 -14.45 -20.98
N SER A 422 2.96 -14.43 -19.98
CA SER A 422 1.78 -15.28 -19.95
C SER A 422 0.89 -14.88 -21.13
N ASP A 423 0.32 -15.87 -21.83
CA ASP A 423 -0.76 -15.69 -22.80
C ASP A 423 -1.99 -15.08 -22.10
N LEU A 424 -1.93 -13.79 -21.81
CA LEU A 424 -3.04 -13.03 -21.26
C LEU A 424 -4.06 -12.83 -22.37
N PRO A 425 -5.37 -13.04 -22.09
CA PRO A 425 -6.40 -12.67 -23.05
C PRO A 425 -6.36 -11.16 -23.29
N ARG A 426 -6.95 -10.72 -24.40
CA ARG A 426 -7.23 -9.29 -24.61
C ARG A 426 -8.14 -8.76 -23.50
N TYR A 427 -7.87 -7.57 -22.97
CA TYR A 427 -8.73 -6.99 -21.93
C TYR A 427 -10.13 -6.66 -22.48
N THR A 428 -10.25 -6.54 -23.81
CA THR A 428 -11.52 -6.34 -24.51
C THR A 428 -12.37 -7.62 -24.64
N ASP A 429 -11.76 -8.81 -24.57
CA ASP A 429 -12.46 -10.09 -24.53
C ASP A 429 -12.82 -10.47 -23.09
N LEU A 430 -13.95 -9.92 -22.62
CA LEU A 430 -14.42 -10.11 -21.24
C LEU A 430 -14.70 -11.59 -20.90
N ARG A 431 -15.05 -12.42 -21.90
CA ARG A 431 -15.30 -13.86 -21.67
C ARG A 431 -13.99 -14.59 -21.44
N ALA A 432 -12.97 -14.34 -22.26
CA ALA A 432 -11.65 -14.91 -22.05
C ALA A 432 -11.01 -14.39 -20.75
N ALA A 433 -11.10 -13.09 -20.46
CA ALA A 433 -10.63 -12.48 -19.23
C ALA A 433 -11.25 -13.11 -17.98
N ARG A 434 -12.58 -13.31 -17.97
CA ARG A 434 -13.28 -13.97 -16.85
C ARG A 434 -12.84 -15.43 -16.67
N ARG A 435 -12.69 -16.19 -17.76
CA ARG A 435 -12.21 -17.59 -17.69
C ARG A 435 -10.78 -17.67 -17.16
N TRP A 436 -9.91 -16.78 -17.62
CA TRP A 436 -8.54 -16.67 -17.13
C TRP A 436 -8.54 -16.34 -15.63
N LEU A 437 -9.26 -15.29 -15.22
CA LEU A 437 -9.32 -14.85 -13.83
C LEU A 437 -9.83 -15.96 -12.89
N ALA A 438 -10.94 -16.62 -13.27
CA ALA A 438 -11.51 -17.71 -12.50
C ALA A 438 -10.52 -18.89 -12.36
N ARG A 439 -9.76 -19.20 -13.42
CA ARG A 439 -8.75 -20.27 -13.39
C ARG A 439 -7.57 -19.91 -12.47
N THR A 440 -7.07 -18.68 -12.56
CA THR A 440 -5.92 -18.20 -11.78
C THR A 440 -6.23 -18.08 -10.30
N THR A 441 -7.46 -17.67 -9.95
CA THR A 441 -7.91 -17.43 -8.57
C THR A 441 -8.63 -18.62 -7.93
N ARG A 442 -8.92 -19.70 -8.67
CA ARG A 442 -9.67 -20.89 -8.18
C ARG A 442 -9.18 -21.45 -6.85
N ARG A 443 -7.87 -21.34 -6.58
CA ARG A 443 -7.23 -21.88 -5.37
C ARG A 443 -6.98 -20.83 -4.30
N LEU A 444 -7.46 -19.60 -4.46
CA LEU A 444 -7.32 -18.55 -3.45
C LEU A 444 -8.12 -18.94 -2.19
N PRO A 445 -7.49 -18.92 -0.99
CA PRO A 445 -8.18 -19.10 0.27
C PRO A 445 -9.35 -18.12 0.44
N ARG A 446 -10.41 -18.56 1.14
CA ARG A 446 -11.62 -17.75 1.35
C ARG A 446 -11.39 -16.49 2.19
N ASP A 447 -10.35 -16.51 3.02
CA ASP A 447 -9.89 -15.44 3.90
C ASP A 447 -8.78 -14.58 3.25
N GLN A 448 -8.47 -14.82 1.97
CA GLN A 448 -7.42 -14.13 1.24
C GLN A 448 -7.97 -13.36 0.04
N VAL A 449 -7.47 -12.14 -0.16
CA VAL A 449 -7.66 -11.36 -1.39
C VAL A 449 -6.32 -11.05 -2.05
N VAL A 450 -6.32 -10.84 -3.36
CA VAL A 450 -5.19 -10.26 -4.07
C VAL A 450 -5.43 -8.77 -4.27
N TRP A 451 -4.55 -7.94 -3.74
CA TRP A 451 -4.58 -6.49 -3.94
C TRP A 451 -3.59 -6.10 -5.03
N MET A 452 -4.10 -5.80 -6.21
CA MET A 452 -3.30 -5.35 -7.34
C MET A 452 -3.27 -3.83 -7.38
N MET A 453 -2.10 -3.25 -7.64
CA MET A 453 -1.93 -1.80 -7.74
C MET A 453 -1.17 -1.40 -9.00
N HIS A 454 -1.72 -0.43 -9.73
CA HIS A 454 -1.05 0.19 -10.87
C HIS A 454 -1.20 1.70 -10.80
N ALA A 455 -0.09 2.42 -10.89
CA ALA A 455 -0.09 3.88 -10.90
C ALA A 455 0.01 4.37 -12.34
N THR A 456 -0.99 5.13 -12.76
CA THR A 456 -0.89 6.01 -13.93
C THR A 456 -0.36 7.38 -13.46
N PRO A 457 -0.06 8.33 -14.37
CA PRO A 457 0.55 9.60 -13.95
C PRO A 457 -0.25 10.44 -12.95
N ASP A 458 -1.58 10.38 -13.01
CA ASP A 458 -2.48 11.19 -12.20
C ASP A 458 -3.36 10.38 -11.23
N GLN A 459 -3.36 9.06 -11.34
CA GLN A 459 -4.22 8.18 -10.55
C GLN A 459 -3.52 6.89 -10.13
N LEU A 460 -3.89 6.36 -8.97
CA LEU A 460 -3.55 5.02 -8.52
C LEU A 460 -4.80 4.15 -8.59
N HIS A 461 -4.71 3.06 -9.33
CA HIS A 461 -5.80 2.10 -9.45
C HIS A 461 -5.52 0.90 -8.54
N HIS A 462 -6.51 0.58 -7.70
CA HIS A 462 -6.50 -0.58 -6.83
C HIS A 462 -7.54 -1.58 -7.33
N VAL A 463 -7.12 -2.82 -7.52
CA VAL A 463 -8.04 -3.91 -7.88
C VAL A 463 -7.92 -5.00 -6.82
N LEU A 464 -8.99 -5.19 -6.05
CA LEU A 464 -9.11 -6.24 -5.06
C LEU A 464 -9.76 -7.44 -5.71
N VAL A 465 -9.06 -8.57 -5.75
CA VAL A 465 -9.52 -9.81 -6.37
C VAL A 465 -9.70 -10.87 -5.28
N GLY A 466 -10.95 -11.14 -4.93
CA GLY A 466 -11.35 -12.17 -3.98
C GLY A 466 -12.44 -13.06 -4.56
N ARG A 467 -13.54 -13.23 -3.81
CA ARG A 467 -14.78 -13.80 -4.36
C ARG A 467 -15.41 -12.86 -5.38
N ASP A 468 -15.38 -11.59 -5.05
CA ASP A 468 -15.77 -10.48 -5.90
C ASP A 468 -14.52 -9.70 -6.33
N VAL A 469 -14.67 -8.93 -7.40
CA VAL A 469 -13.64 -7.99 -7.84
C VAL A 469 -14.12 -6.59 -7.50
N VAL A 470 -13.28 -5.81 -6.84
CA VAL A 470 -13.56 -4.40 -6.52
C VAL A 470 -12.48 -3.53 -7.15
N HIS A 471 -12.90 -2.45 -7.79
CA HIS A 471 -12.00 -1.45 -8.35
C HIS A 471 -12.17 -0.14 -7.60
N LEU A 472 -11.06 0.42 -7.12
CA LEU A 472 -10.98 1.75 -6.52
C LEU A 472 -9.95 2.58 -7.25
N THR A 473 -10.16 3.89 -7.27
CA THR A 473 -9.20 4.83 -7.83
C THR A 473 -8.92 5.93 -6.82
N THR A 474 -7.65 6.24 -6.64
CA THR A 474 -7.17 7.33 -5.79
C THR A 474 -6.51 8.37 -6.69
N ASP A 475 -6.94 9.62 -6.58
CA ASP A 475 -6.29 10.72 -7.31
C ASP A 475 -4.95 11.05 -6.66
N VAL A 476 -3.86 10.71 -7.36
CA VAL A 476 -2.50 10.93 -6.88
C VAL A 476 -1.57 11.17 -8.05
N HIS A 477 -0.80 12.25 -7.98
CA HIS A 477 0.22 12.49 -8.99
C HIS A 477 1.45 11.62 -8.70
N ILE A 478 1.88 10.81 -9.68
CA ILE A 478 2.95 9.81 -9.51
C ILE A 478 4.26 10.42 -8.99
N SER A 479 4.53 11.70 -9.27
CA SER A 479 5.72 12.39 -8.76
C SER A 479 5.70 12.59 -7.24
N ASP A 480 4.53 12.86 -6.65
CA ASP A 480 4.39 13.09 -5.21
C ASP A 480 4.57 11.76 -4.46
N LEU A 481 3.97 10.69 -5.00
CA LEU A 481 4.20 9.32 -4.53
C LEU A 481 5.67 8.91 -4.66
N THR A 482 6.30 9.21 -5.79
CA THR A 482 7.72 8.92 -6.04
C THR A 482 8.63 9.61 -5.02
N GLU A 483 8.41 10.89 -4.75
CA GLU A 483 9.24 11.64 -3.80
C GLU A 483 9.02 11.16 -2.37
N THR A 484 7.78 10.85 -1.98
CA THR A 484 7.47 10.32 -0.64
C THR A 484 8.16 8.97 -0.41
N VAL A 485 8.03 8.04 -1.36
CA VAL A 485 8.73 6.73 -1.30
C VAL A 485 10.25 6.93 -1.32
N ARG A 486 10.79 7.89 -2.08
CA ARG A 486 12.23 8.20 -2.08
C ARG A 486 12.71 8.70 -0.73
N ARG A 487 11.99 9.64 -0.10
CA ARG A 487 12.26 10.15 1.26
C ARG A 487 12.21 9.04 2.29
N LEU A 488 11.20 8.17 2.19
CA LEU A 488 11.03 7.01 3.06
C LEU A 488 12.21 6.03 2.95
N LYS A 489 12.67 5.71 1.74
CA LYS A 489 13.84 4.84 1.52
C LYS A 489 15.17 5.47 1.97
N ALA A 490 15.26 6.79 1.95
CA ALA A 490 16.44 7.53 2.39
C ALA A 490 16.48 7.74 3.92
N TRP A 491 15.37 7.43 4.61
CA TRP A 491 15.28 7.54 6.05
C TRP A 491 16.27 6.58 6.73
N LYS A 492 16.89 7.05 7.81
CA LYS A 492 17.86 6.25 8.59
C LYS A 492 17.36 6.11 10.03
N PRO A 493 17.61 4.97 10.71
CA PRO A 493 17.21 4.77 12.12
C PRO A 493 17.69 5.83 13.11
N ARG A 494 18.73 6.60 12.77
CA ARG A 494 19.24 7.71 13.60
C ARG A 494 18.44 9.02 13.46
N GLN A 495 17.53 9.10 12.50
CA GLN A 495 16.65 10.25 12.30
C GLN A 495 15.44 10.18 13.23
N GLU A 496 14.80 11.32 13.49
CA GLU A 496 13.66 11.37 14.41
C GLU A 496 12.50 10.44 13.95
N PRO A 497 11.96 9.60 14.86
CA PRO A 497 10.77 8.78 14.65
C PRO A 497 9.56 9.50 14.04
N THR A 498 9.35 10.75 14.45
CA THR A 498 8.24 11.62 14.04
C THR A 498 8.23 11.86 12.53
N VAL A 499 9.41 11.99 11.91
CA VAL A 499 9.56 12.17 10.45
C VAL A 499 9.06 10.95 9.71
N LEU A 500 9.38 9.75 10.21
CA LEU A 500 8.90 8.52 9.61
C LEU A 500 7.39 8.35 9.78
N GLY A 501 6.86 8.63 10.97
CA GLY A 501 5.40 8.65 11.19
C GLY A 501 4.68 9.57 10.21
N ALA A 502 5.19 10.80 10.01
CA ALA A 502 4.65 11.75 9.05
C ALA A 502 4.71 11.23 7.60
N LEU A 503 5.83 10.61 7.18
CA LEU A 503 5.97 10.02 5.85
C LEU A 503 5.02 8.84 5.62
N LEU A 504 4.78 8.01 6.64
CA LEU A 504 3.85 6.87 6.55
C LEU A 504 2.39 7.36 6.46
N LEU A 505 2.04 8.43 7.18
CA LEU A 505 0.73 9.09 7.07
C LEU A 505 0.54 9.77 5.72
N GLU A 506 1.56 10.47 5.21
CA GLU A 506 1.55 11.04 3.86
C GLU A 506 1.36 9.94 2.81
N LEU A 507 2.09 8.83 2.93
CA LEU A 507 1.99 7.70 2.01
C LEU A 507 0.62 7.02 2.08
N ARG A 508 0.05 6.82 3.27
CA ARG A 508 -1.31 6.30 3.49
C ARG A 508 -2.34 7.13 2.71
N ALA A 509 -2.26 8.45 2.81
CA ALA A 509 -3.16 9.36 2.11
C ALA A 509 -2.95 9.30 0.58
N LEU A 510 -1.69 9.32 0.13
CA LEU A 510 -1.36 9.26 -1.30
C LEU A 510 -1.80 7.96 -1.97
N ILE A 511 -1.80 6.84 -1.25
CA ILE A 511 -2.30 5.57 -1.81
C ILE A 511 -3.79 5.33 -1.54
N GLY A 512 -4.49 6.23 -0.85
CA GLY A 512 -5.91 6.06 -0.54
C GLY A 512 -6.19 4.78 0.28
N LEU A 513 -5.33 4.45 1.23
CA LEU A 513 -5.43 3.19 2.00
C LEU A 513 -6.79 3.03 2.69
N ASP A 514 -7.40 4.14 3.10
CA ASP A 514 -8.66 4.14 3.85
C ASP A 514 -9.79 3.50 3.04
N ALA A 515 -9.97 3.94 1.79
CA ALA A 515 -10.94 3.36 0.88
C ALA A 515 -10.65 1.89 0.56
N VAL A 516 -9.36 1.51 0.50
CA VAL A 516 -8.96 0.11 0.28
C VAL A 516 -9.37 -0.76 1.47
N VAL A 517 -9.09 -0.32 2.70
CA VAL A 517 -9.44 -1.07 3.93
C VAL A 517 -10.96 -1.17 4.09
N GLU A 518 -11.70 -0.11 3.82
CA GLU A 518 -13.17 -0.12 3.85
C GLU A 518 -13.77 -1.10 2.84
N ALA A 519 -13.14 -1.24 1.66
CA ALA A 519 -13.58 -2.18 0.64
C ALA A 519 -13.16 -3.64 0.89
N LEU A 520 -12.33 -3.93 1.90
CA LEU A 520 -11.97 -5.31 2.24
C LEU A 520 -13.17 -6.01 2.90
N PRO A 521 -13.58 -7.21 2.43
CA PRO A 521 -14.59 -7.98 3.12
C PRO A 521 -14.16 -8.31 4.56
N PRO A 522 -15.07 -8.30 5.55
CA PRO A 522 -14.71 -8.43 6.96
C PRO A 522 -14.12 -9.79 7.33
N THR A 523 -14.31 -10.80 6.48
CA THR A 523 -13.71 -12.14 6.62
C THR A 523 -12.27 -12.23 6.15
N VAL A 524 -11.73 -11.18 5.53
CA VAL A 524 -10.37 -11.17 4.97
C VAL A 524 -9.38 -10.95 6.10
N THR A 525 -8.46 -11.89 6.26
CA THR A 525 -7.35 -11.76 7.21
C THR A 525 -5.99 -11.76 6.50
N ARG A 526 -5.98 -12.01 5.19
CA ARG A 526 -4.76 -12.19 4.38
C ARG A 526 -4.85 -11.39 3.09
N ILE A 527 -3.77 -10.68 2.74
CA ILE A 527 -3.71 -9.86 1.53
C ILE A 527 -2.43 -10.20 0.77
N ALA A 528 -2.59 -10.70 -0.45
CA ALA A 528 -1.49 -10.88 -1.38
C ALA A 528 -1.39 -9.67 -2.30
N VAL A 529 -0.31 -8.91 -2.21
CA VAL A 529 -0.14 -7.64 -2.92
C VAL A 529 0.62 -7.87 -4.22
N ALA A 530 0.03 -7.51 -5.35
CA ALA A 530 0.69 -7.49 -6.65
C ALA A 530 0.94 -6.03 -7.09
N ALA A 531 2.18 -5.58 -7.01
CA ALA A 531 2.55 -4.20 -7.28
C ALA A 531 3.90 -4.12 -7.99
N GLY A 532 3.96 -3.30 -9.05
CA GLY A 532 5.15 -3.11 -9.88
C GLY A 532 5.87 -1.79 -9.58
N GLY A 533 7.07 -1.65 -10.15
CA GLY A 533 7.79 -0.38 -10.19
C GLY A 533 8.03 0.28 -8.82
N LEU A 534 7.50 1.49 -8.66
CA LEU A 534 7.61 2.28 -7.42
C LEU A 534 6.79 1.68 -6.27
N LEU A 535 5.61 1.14 -6.56
CA LEU A 535 4.67 0.63 -5.55
C LEU A 535 5.22 -0.63 -4.87
N ALA A 536 6.07 -1.38 -5.56
CA ALA A 536 6.82 -2.49 -4.98
C ALA A 536 7.81 -2.08 -3.87
N ASP A 537 8.09 -0.79 -3.67
CA ASP A 537 8.93 -0.30 -2.58
C ASP A 537 8.12 0.13 -1.34
N VAL A 538 6.79 0.13 -1.40
CA VAL A 538 5.94 0.61 -0.29
C VAL A 538 5.93 -0.42 0.86
N PRO A 539 6.26 -0.01 2.11
CA PRO A 539 6.21 -0.88 3.27
C PRO A 539 4.77 -0.99 3.81
N LEU A 540 3.91 -1.67 3.06
CA LEU A 540 2.48 -1.76 3.36
C LEU A 540 2.18 -2.22 4.79
N ALA A 541 2.99 -3.13 5.35
CA ALA A 541 2.81 -3.62 6.71
C ALA A 541 2.90 -2.52 7.78
N GLY A 542 3.63 -1.43 7.50
CA GLY A 542 3.85 -0.32 8.42
C GLY A 542 2.94 0.88 8.20
N LEU A 543 1.96 0.78 7.31
CA LEU A 543 0.99 1.86 7.12
C LEU A 543 -0.05 1.82 8.24
N PRO A 544 -0.31 2.95 8.93
CA PRO A 544 -1.31 3.01 9.98
C PRO A 544 -2.72 2.84 9.41
N VAL A 545 -3.59 2.11 10.11
CA VAL A 545 -4.99 1.91 9.69
C VAL A 545 -5.86 3.06 10.23
N PRO A 546 -6.80 3.63 9.44
CA PRO A 546 -7.76 4.62 9.94
C PRO A 546 -8.52 4.15 11.18
N GLY A 547 -8.58 5.00 12.22
CA GLY A 547 -9.40 4.75 13.41
C GLY A 547 -8.90 3.63 14.32
N ASP A 548 -7.72 3.07 14.04
CA ASP A 548 -7.10 1.99 14.79
C ASP A 548 -5.65 2.39 15.09
N ASP A 549 -5.18 2.14 16.31
CA ASP A 549 -3.78 2.40 16.69
C ASP A 549 -2.82 1.38 16.06
N ARG A 550 -3.35 0.39 15.32
CA ARG A 550 -2.57 -0.68 14.67
C ARG A 550 -2.17 -0.34 13.24
N PHE A 551 -1.06 -0.96 12.83
CA PHE A 551 -0.58 -0.93 11.45
C PHE A 551 -1.21 -2.05 10.62
N LEU A 552 -1.30 -1.86 9.30
CA LEU A 552 -1.94 -2.80 8.37
C LEU A 552 -1.39 -4.22 8.48
N GLY A 553 -0.07 -4.37 8.63
CA GLY A 553 0.60 -5.67 8.77
C GLY A 553 0.37 -6.35 10.12
N LEU A 554 -0.11 -5.62 11.13
CA LEU A 554 -0.56 -6.19 12.40
C LEU A 554 -2.02 -6.63 12.33
N GLY A 555 -2.84 -6.01 11.49
CA GLY A 555 -4.23 -6.42 11.24
C GLY A 555 -4.33 -7.60 10.25
N HIS A 556 -3.57 -7.54 9.15
CA HIS A 556 -3.66 -8.48 8.04
C HIS A 556 -2.31 -9.14 7.72
N ALA A 557 -2.33 -10.43 7.38
CA ALA A 557 -1.14 -11.14 6.91
C ALA A 557 -0.84 -10.74 5.47
N LEU A 558 0.30 -10.07 5.26
CA LEU A 558 0.68 -9.55 3.95
C LEU A 558 1.69 -10.47 3.26
N SER A 559 1.42 -10.77 1.99
CA SER A 559 2.41 -11.31 1.05
C SER A 559 2.53 -10.42 -0.19
N ALA A 560 3.59 -10.59 -0.95
CA ALA A 560 3.89 -9.87 -2.17
C ALA A 560 3.99 -10.88 -3.32
N LEU A 561 3.28 -10.61 -4.42
CA LEU A 561 3.34 -11.37 -5.65
C LEU A 561 3.99 -10.50 -6.73
N PRO A 562 4.84 -11.09 -7.60
CA PRO A 562 5.31 -10.36 -8.79
C PRO A 562 4.12 -9.91 -9.66
N CYS A 563 3.16 -10.80 -9.83
CA CYS A 563 1.94 -10.63 -10.62
C CYS A 563 0.94 -11.72 -10.22
N LEU A 564 -0.32 -11.60 -10.66
CA LEU A 564 -1.36 -12.59 -10.36
C LEU A 564 -1.11 -13.92 -11.10
N SER A 565 -0.55 -13.88 -12.32
CA SER A 565 -0.26 -15.08 -13.12
C SER A 565 0.84 -15.95 -12.52
N ALA A 566 1.73 -15.40 -11.69
CA ALA A 566 2.75 -16.16 -10.97
C ALA A 566 2.17 -17.07 -9.88
N LEU A 567 0.96 -16.78 -9.39
CA LEU A 567 0.39 -17.45 -8.22
C LEU A 567 0.30 -18.99 -8.37
N PRO A 568 -0.22 -19.56 -9.48
CA PRO A 568 -0.31 -21.02 -9.62
C PRO A 568 1.08 -21.68 -9.72
N LEU A 569 2.02 -21.04 -10.41
CA LEU A 569 3.39 -21.52 -10.58
C LEU A 569 4.14 -21.56 -9.24
N LEU A 570 4.12 -20.45 -8.51
CA LEU A 570 4.79 -20.34 -7.19
C LEU A 570 4.18 -21.31 -6.18
N ARG A 571 2.85 -21.48 -6.20
CA ARG A 571 2.17 -22.53 -5.41
C ARG A 571 2.60 -23.94 -5.79
N GLY A 572 2.75 -24.22 -7.08
CA GLY A 572 3.24 -25.51 -7.58
C GLY A 572 4.65 -25.81 -7.08
N ARG A 573 5.58 -24.86 -7.27
CA ARG A 573 6.96 -24.94 -6.78
C ARG A 573 7.00 -25.16 -5.26
N ALA A 574 6.34 -24.28 -4.50
CA ALA A 574 6.35 -24.34 -3.04
C ALA A 574 5.66 -25.60 -2.49
N GLY A 575 4.63 -26.11 -3.18
CA GLY A 575 3.90 -27.31 -2.77
C GLY A 575 4.74 -28.59 -2.83
N ALA A 576 5.58 -28.72 -3.87
CA ALA A 576 6.50 -29.84 -4.02
C ALA A 576 7.67 -29.80 -3.02
N GLN A 577 7.98 -28.62 -2.48
CA GLN A 577 9.16 -28.38 -1.64
C GLN A 577 8.81 -28.09 -0.17
N ARG A 578 7.76 -28.71 0.35
CA ARG A 578 7.37 -28.57 1.76
C ARG A 578 8.24 -29.46 2.66
N GLY A 579 8.72 -28.89 3.77
CA GLY A 579 9.48 -29.61 4.78
C GLY A 579 10.03 -28.72 5.89
N ASP A 580 10.50 -29.37 6.95
CA ASP A 580 10.89 -28.72 8.21
C ASP A 580 12.41 -28.48 8.29
N GLU A 581 13.20 -29.20 7.49
CA GLU A 581 14.67 -29.07 7.48
C GLU A 581 15.13 -27.70 6.94
N THR A 582 16.04 -27.06 7.68
CA THR A 582 16.52 -25.71 7.43
C THR A 582 18.04 -25.66 7.44
N ALA A 583 18.64 -25.03 6.43
CA ALA A 583 20.05 -24.63 6.42
C ALA A 583 20.14 -23.14 6.78
N VAL A 584 21.05 -22.78 7.68
CA VAL A 584 21.25 -21.40 8.15
C VAL A 584 22.68 -20.95 7.90
N PHE A 585 22.84 -19.92 7.09
CA PHE A 585 24.11 -19.31 6.72
C PHE A 585 24.25 -17.99 7.48
N SER A 586 25.26 -17.89 8.36
CA SER A 586 25.52 -16.69 9.14
C SER A 586 27.02 -16.50 9.37
N ALA A 587 27.52 -15.35 8.92
CA ALA A 587 28.91 -14.92 9.14
C ALA A 587 29.21 -14.62 10.62
N ASP A 588 28.20 -14.26 11.42
CA ASP A 588 28.36 -13.96 12.86
C ASP A 588 28.68 -15.23 13.65
N PRO A 589 29.90 -15.40 14.21
CA PRO A 589 30.29 -16.59 14.97
C PRO A 589 29.42 -16.80 16.22
N SER A 590 28.89 -15.73 16.81
CA SER A 590 28.03 -15.78 18.00
C SER A 590 26.61 -16.26 17.70
N PHE A 591 26.22 -16.33 16.43
CA PHE A 591 24.89 -16.77 16.01
C PHE A 591 24.69 -18.28 16.25
N ARG A 592 23.78 -18.64 17.15
CA ARG A 592 23.31 -20.03 17.33
C ARG A 592 21.87 -20.13 16.82
N PRO A 593 21.61 -20.79 15.68
CA PRO A 593 20.24 -21.00 15.23
C PRO A 593 19.51 -21.88 16.25
N ARG A 594 18.24 -21.57 16.51
CA ARG A 594 17.37 -22.44 17.34
C ARG A 594 17.06 -23.77 16.66
N SER A 595 17.09 -23.80 15.32
CA SER A 595 16.82 -24.98 14.50
C SER A 595 17.59 -24.89 13.19
N GLY A 596 18.02 -26.05 12.67
CA GLY A 596 18.69 -26.16 11.38
C GLY A 596 20.20 -26.34 11.46
N VAL A 597 20.81 -26.71 10.33
CA VAL A 597 22.25 -26.92 10.20
C VAL A 597 22.93 -25.59 9.87
N ARG A 598 23.99 -25.25 10.60
CA ARG A 598 24.70 -23.98 10.45
C ARG A 598 25.86 -24.13 9.48
N PHE A 599 25.97 -23.17 8.56
CA PHE A 599 27.05 -23.03 7.59
C PHE A 599 27.64 -21.61 7.64
N ARG A 600 28.85 -21.43 7.10
CA ARG A 600 29.59 -20.15 7.19
C ARG A 600 30.06 -19.61 5.85
N GLU A 601 30.41 -20.48 4.92
CA GLU A 601 31.06 -20.09 3.67
C GLU A 601 30.07 -20.06 2.50
N LEU A 602 30.43 -19.38 1.40
CA LEU A 602 29.59 -19.41 0.19
C LEU A 602 29.63 -20.79 -0.50
N SER A 603 30.77 -21.48 -0.42
CA SER A 603 30.96 -22.85 -0.89
C SER A 603 29.92 -23.80 -0.27
N ASP A 604 29.68 -23.69 1.04
CA ASP A 604 28.67 -24.45 1.78
C ASP A 604 27.25 -24.25 1.20
N LEU A 605 26.94 -23.05 0.69
CA LEU A 605 25.62 -22.76 0.11
C LEU A 605 25.43 -23.56 -1.19
N GLY A 606 26.46 -23.62 -2.03
CA GLY A 606 26.45 -24.46 -3.24
C GLY A 606 26.18 -25.93 -2.89
N PHE A 607 26.97 -26.49 -1.96
CA PHE A 607 26.82 -27.87 -1.52
C PHE A 607 25.44 -28.16 -0.89
N ALA A 608 24.92 -27.26 -0.06
CA ALA A 608 23.62 -27.45 0.57
C ALA A 608 22.45 -27.42 -0.44
N LEU A 609 22.57 -26.62 -1.51
CA LEU A 609 21.58 -26.58 -2.59
C LEU A 609 21.66 -27.84 -3.47
N GLU A 610 22.87 -28.31 -3.78
CA GLU A 610 23.12 -29.55 -4.52
C GLU A 610 22.61 -30.80 -3.79
N ASP A 611 22.74 -30.84 -2.46
CA ASP A 611 22.23 -31.94 -1.62
C ASP A 611 20.69 -32.05 -1.69
N ARG A 612 19.99 -30.96 -2.07
CA ARG A 612 18.51 -30.89 -2.23
C ARG A 612 17.72 -31.36 -1.00
N ARG A 613 18.39 -31.47 0.14
CA ARG A 613 17.86 -31.93 1.41
C ARG A 613 17.05 -30.82 2.11
N PHE A 614 17.61 -29.62 2.13
CA PHE A 614 17.01 -28.50 2.85
C PHE A 614 15.83 -27.88 2.09
N ARG A 615 14.65 -27.91 2.70
CA ARG A 615 13.44 -27.28 2.15
C ARG A 615 13.33 -25.80 2.54
N ARG A 616 14.19 -25.34 3.44
CA ARG A 616 14.34 -23.95 3.85
C ARG A 616 15.81 -23.56 3.87
N VAL A 617 16.11 -22.39 3.33
CA VAL A 617 17.45 -21.79 3.38
C VAL A 617 17.32 -20.40 4.00
N ARG A 618 18.05 -20.13 5.08
CA ARG A 618 18.13 -18.82 5.71
C ARG A 618 19.54 -18.26 5.57
N ILE A 619 19.65 -17.07 5.01
CA ILE A 619 20.90 -16.37 4.76
C ILE A 619 20.89 -15.07 5.56
N ASP A 620 21.53 -15.10 6.73
CA ASP A 620 21.75 -13.94 7.60
C ASP A 620 23.02 -13.21 7.14
N ALA A 621 22.97 -12.67 5.93
CA ALA A 621 24.03 -11.89 5.30
C ALA A 621 23.64 -10.40 5.18
N HIS A 622 24.63 -9.51 5.30
CA HIS A 622 24.45 -8.11 4.91
C HIS A 622 24.56 -7.98 3.41
N GLY A 623 23.73 -7.11 2.82
CA GLY A 623 23.77 -6.85 1.39
C GLY A 623 23.70 -5.37 1.07
N THR A 624 24.41 -4.98 0.02
CA THR A 624 24.17 -3.68 -0.62
C THR A 624 23.32 -3.92 -1.86
N SER A 625 22.17 -3.23 -1.97
CA SER A 625 21.33 -3.29 -3.16
C SER A 625 21.52 -2.03 -4.00
N HIS A 626 21.97 -2.19 -5.25
CA HIS A 626 22.13 -1.10 -6.19
C HIS A 626 20.99 -1.14 -7.23
N ARG A 627 20.10 -0.14 -7.20
CA ARG A 627 18.86 -0.16 -7.98
C ARG A 627 19.06 0.01 -9.49
N LEU A 628 19.98 0.89 -9.88
CA LEU A 628 20.25 1.21 -11.29
C LEU A 628 21.11 0.15 -11.99
N SER A 629 21.75 -0.71 -11.20
CA SER A 629 22.71 -1.71 -11.68
C SER A 629 22.58 -2.93 -10.76
N PRO A 630 21.56 -3.79 -10.97
CA PRO A 630 21.34 -4.97 -10.13
C PRO A 630 22.58 -5.89 -10.03
N ASP A 631 23.39 -5.92 -11.09
CA ASP A 631 24.72 -6.54 -11.19
C ASP A 631 25.71 -6.07 -10.12
N ARG A 632 25.56 -4.83 -9.63
CA ARG A 632 26.37 -4.28 -8.53
C ARG A 632 25.83 -4.60 -7.14
N SER A 633 24.69 -5.29 -7.04
CA SER A 633 24.16 -5.74 -5.75
C SER A 633 24.90 -6.99 -5.28
N TRP A 634 25.35 -7.01 -4.03
CA TRP A 634 26.06 -8.16 -3.45
C TRP A 634 25.61 -8.47 -2.01
N LEU A 635 25.73 -9.74 -1.60
CA LEU A 635 25.59 -10.25 -0.23
C LEU A 635 26.97 -10.67 0.30
N SER A 636 27.28 -10.43 1.57
CA SER A 636 28.51 -10.90 2.22
C SER A 636 28.33 -12.23 2.93
N PHE A 637 29.22 -13.19 2.68
CA PHE A 637 29.36 -14.46 3.39
C PHE A 637 30.74 -14.49 4.04
N GLY A 638 30.86 -13.96 5.26
CA GLY A 638 32.18 -13.71 5.86
C GLY A 638 32.97 -12.69 5.04
N ASP A 639 34.14 -13.09 4.54
CA ASP A 639 35.00 -12.29 3.68
C ASP A 639 34.61 -12.37 2.18
N GLU A 640 33.74 -13.31 1.82
CA GLU A 640 33.30 -13.53 0.44
C GLU A 640 32.08 -12.69 0.08
N ARG A 641 31.87 -12.44 -1.22
CA ARG A 641 30.71 -11.72 -1.74
C ARG A 641 30.07 -12.47 -2.90
N VAL A 642 28.75 -12.55 -2.91
CA VAL A 642 27.96 -13.09 -4.02
C VAL A 642 27.09 -12.00 -4.63
N SER A 643 27.16 -11.83 -5.94
CA SER A 643 26.29 -10.89 -6.65
C SER A 643 24.86 -11.43 -6.78
N ALA A 644 23.89 -10.56 -7.04
CA ALA A 644 22.51 -11.00 -7.30
C ALA A 644 22.42 -11.90 -8.56
N GLU A 645 23.27 -11.65 -9.56
CA GLU A 645 23.36 -12.47 -10.77
C GLU A 645 23.92 -13.87 -10.46
N ALA A 646 25.04 -13.94 -9.73
CA ALA A 646 25.63 -15.22 -9.34
C ALA A 646 24.66 -16.06 -8.49
N LEU A 647 23.93 -15.41 -7.58
CA LEU A 647 22.88 -16.07 -6.79
C LEU A 647 21.72 -16.57 -7.68
N GLY A 648 21.35 -15.82 -8.73
CA GLY A 648 20.30 -16.19 -9.67
C GLY A 648 20.65 -17.38 -10.57
N SER A 649 21.95 -17.67 -10.73
CA SER A 649 22.45 -18.84 -11.45
C SER A 649 22.55 -20.11 -10.59
N MET A 650 22.26 -20.03 -9.29
CA MET A 650 22.20 -21.19 -8.40
C MET A 650 20.87 -21.96 -8.58
N ASP A 651 20.78 -23.18 -8.03
CA ASP A 651 19.55 -24.00 -8.08
C ASP A 651 18.81 -23.95 -6.74
N PHE A 652 17.81 -23.06 -6.62
CA PHE A 652 16.90 -23.00 -5.48
C PHE A 652 15.61 -23.82 -5.70
N SER A 653 15.54 -24.66 -6.75
CA SER A 653 14.32 -25.41 -7.09
C SER A 653 13.88 -26.43 -6.03
N SER A 654 14.79 -26.83 -5.14
CA SER A 654 14.55 -27.71 -3.98
C SER A 654 14.04 -26.97 -2.74
N CYS A 655 14.08 -25.63 -2.75
CA CYS A 655 13.79 -24.78 -1.61
C CYS A 655 12.35 -24.25 -1.65
N GLY A 656 11.55 -24.63 -0.65
CA GLY A 656 10.19 -24.11 -0.47
C GLY A 656 10.17 -22.67 0.05
N THR A 657 11.13 -22.31 0.94
CA THR A 657 11.29 -20.95 1.46
C THR A 657 12.76 -20.56 1.50
N VAL A 658 13.09 -19.41 0.94
CA VAL A 658 14.38 -18.74 1.14
C VAL A 658 14.16 -17.53 2.05
N VAL A 659 14.99 -17.34 3.04
CA VAL A 659 14.93 -16.20 3.95
C VAL A 659 16.22 -15.43 3.80
N PHE A 660 16.15 -14.17 3.42
CA PHE A 660 17.29 -13.28 3.42
C PHE A 660 17.21 -12.31 4.60
N GLY A 661 18.36 -12.00 5.17
CA GLY A 661 18.54 -10.95 6.17
C GLY A 661 18.28 -9.54 5.60
N ALA A 662 19.08 -8.56 6.04
CA ALA A 662 18.95 -7.15 5.66
C ALA A 662 19.38 -6.87 4.19
N CYS A 663 18.73 -7.52 3.22
CA CYS A 663 19.04 -7.39 1.80
C CYS A 663 17.85 -6.88 0.98
N GLY A 664 18.12 -6.26 -0.16
CA GLY A 664 17.11 -5.64 -1.01
C GLY A 664 16.42 -6.55 -2.04
N PRO A 665 15.47 -6.02 -2.81
CA PRO A 665 14.59 -6.76 -3.72
C PRO A 665 15.29 -7.42 -4.92
N ALA A 666 16.55 -7.10 -5.22
CA ALA A 666 17.32 -7.76 -6.28
C ALA A 666 17.54 -9.26 -5.98
N PHE A 667 17.81 -9.61 -4.72
CA PHE A 667 18.03 -10.99 -4.29
C PHE A 667 16.73 -11.80 -4.23
N VAL A 668 15.61 -11.14 -3.90
CA VAL A 668 14.28 -11.74 -4.01
C VAL A 668 14.02 -12.21 -5.44
N ARG A 669 14.31 -11.36 -6.43
CA ARG A 669 14.17 -11.73 -7.84
C ARG A 669 15.11 -12.86 -8.24
N ALA A 670 16.37 -12.78 -7.84
CA ALA A 670 17.37 -13.80 -8.12
C ALA A 670 16.93 -15.18 -7.58
N ALA A 671 16.49 -15.26 -6.33
CA ALA A 671 16.05 -16.52 -5.72
C ALA A 671 14.78 -17.09 -6.37
N LEU A 672 13.79 -16.25 -6.69
CA LEU A 672 12.58 -16.69 -7.39
C LEU A 672 12.88 -17.18 -8.81
N ALA A 673 13.79 -16.51 -9.53
CA ALA A 673 14.27 -16.92 -10.85
C ALA A 673 15.02 -18.26 -10.78
N ALA A 674 15.85 -18.42 -9.75
CA ALA A 674 16.58 -19.65 -9.44
C ALA A 674 15.69 -20.82 -8.96
N GLY A 675 14.36 -20.62 -8.84
CA GLY A 675 13.40 -21.69 -8.59
C GLY A 675 12.77 -21.72 -7.20
N ALA A 676 13.12 -20.79 -6.30
CA ALA A 676 12.52 -20.72 -4.97
C ALA A 676 10.97 -20.56 -5.04
N GLY A 677 10.26 -21.26 -4.15
CA GLY A 677 8.79 -21.16 -4.07
C GLY A 677 8.28 -19.90 -3.35
N ALA A 678 9.02 -19.45 -2.34
CA ALA A 678 8.75 -18.24 -1.58
C ALA A 678 10.06 -17.64 -1.03
N VAL A 679 10.09 -16.33 -0.83
CA VAL A 679 11.24 -15.60 -0.30
C VAL A 679 10.80 -14.61 0.78
N VAL A 680 11.39 -14.62 1.96
CA VAL A 680 11.21 -13.56 2.97
C VAL A 680 12.42 -12.64 2.92
N ALA A 681 12.18 -11.34 2.79
CA ALA A 681 13.23 -10.33 2.80
C ALA A 681 12.69 -8.97 3.29
N ALA A 682 13.59 -8.09 3.72
CA ALA A 682 13.27 -6.70 4.01
C ALA A 682 13.24 -5.86 2.71
N ARG A 683 12.33 -4.88 2.61
CA ARG A 683 12.27 -3.94 1.47
C ARG A 683 13.38 -2.88 1.50
N TRP A 684 13.93 -2.61 2.68
CA TRP A 684 15.06 -1.72 2.89
C TRP A 684 16.04 -2.29 3.92
N ALA A 685 17.22 -1.68 4.03
CA ALA A 685 18.22 -2.08 5.02
C ALA A 685 17.67 -1.92 6.45
N THR A 686 17.73 -2.99 7.22
CA THR A 686 17.37 -3.03 8.65
C THR A 686 18.62 -3.21 9.49
N ALA A 687 18.57 -2.79 10.75
CA ALA A 687 19.61 -3.15 11.71
C ALA A 687 19.51 -4.65 12.05
N ASP A 688 20.66 -5.28 12.27
CA ASP A 688 20.75 -6.75 12.38
C ASP A 688 20.03 -7.31 13.60
N GLY A 689 20.04 -6.58 14.72
CA GLY A 689 19.36 -7.00 15.94
C GLY A 689 17.84 -7.17 15.75
N PRO A 690 17.11 -6.12 15.33
CA PRO A 690 15.68 -6.23 14.98
C PRO A 690 15.40 -7.26 13.89
N ALA A 691 16.22 -7.29 12.83
CA ALA A 691 16.09 -8.24 11.73
C ALA A 691 16.11 -9.69 12.24
N ARG A 692 17.12 -10.02 13.03
CA ARG A 692 17.31 -11.36 13.60
C ARG A 692 16.13 -11.78 14.48
N ARG A 693 15.59 -10.87 15.31
CA ARG A 693 14.41 -11.17 16.13
C ARG A 693 13.19 -11.50 15.29
N VAL A 694 12.92 -10.73 14.22
CA VAL A 694 11.80 -10.99 13.30
C VAL A 694 11.97 -12.35 12.65
N LEU A 695 13.15 -12.64 12.12
CA LEU A 695 13.42 -13.91 11.45
C LEU A 695 13.36 -15.11 12.40
N ASP A 696 13.88 -14.98 13.62
CA ASP A 696 13.80 -16.02 14.64
C ASP A 696 12.34 -16.26 15.08
N ALA A 697 11.51 -15.22 15.15
CA ALA A 697 10.08 -15.35 15.43
C ALA A 697 9.32 -15.96 14.24
N PHE A 698 9.68 -15.57 13.01
CA PHE A 698 9.13 -16.15 11.80
C PHE A 698 9.40 -17.65 11.72
N ASP A 699 10.64 -18.08 11.96
CA ASP A 699 11.02 -19.49 11.92
C ASP A 699 10.25 -20.35 12.93
N ARG A 700 10.01 -19.83 14.14
CA ARG A 700 9.17 -20.49 15.16
C ARG A 700 7.73 -20.65 14.68
N ASN A 701 7.13 -19.57 14.16
CA ASN A 701 5.74 -19.56 13.74
C ASN A 701 5.50 -20.38 12.46
N LEU A 702 6.53 -20.58 11.62
CA LEU A 702 6.42 -21.31 10.35
C LEU A 702 6.04 -22.79 10.51
N ALA A 703 6.29 -23.37 11.68
CA ALA A 703 5.98 -24.76 11.97
C ALA A 703 4.47 -25.03 12.05
N THR A 704 3.67 -24.00 12.36
CA THR A 704 2.24 -24.12 12.67
C THR A 704 1.36 -23.24 11.78
N LEU A 705 1.90 -22.16 11.21
CA LEU A 705 1.16 -21.18 10.42
C LEU A 705 1.59 -21.17 8.93
N PRO A 706 0.69 -20.78 8.02
CA PRO A 706 1.07 -20.34 6.66
C PRO A 706 2.14 -19.25 6.71
N ARG A 707 2.99 -19.15 5.68
CA ARG A 707 4.16 -18.25 5.69
C ARG A 707 3.81 -16.79 5.94
N ASP A 708 2.72 -16.28 5.36
CA ASP A 708 2.30 -14.89 5.55
C ASP A 708 1.80 -14.63 6.97
N GLN A 709 1.02 -15.56 7.54
CA GLN A 709 0.57 -15.49 8.93
C GLN A 709 1.73 -15.68 9.92
N ALA A 710 2.69 -16.55 9.61
CA ALA A 710 3.89 -16.72 10.42
C ALA A 710 4.69 -15.41 10.49
N LEU A 711 4.81 -14.71 9.36
CA LEU A 711 5.45 -13.40 9.32
C LEU A 711 4.63 -12.37 10.10
N GLN A 712 3.32 -12.29 9.90
CA GLN A 712 2.44 -11.39 10.68
C GLN A 712 2.60 -11.59 12.19
N HIS A 713 2.57 -12.84 12.66
CA HIS A 713 2.75 -13.14 14.07
C HIS A 713 4.13 -12.73 14.57
N ALA A 714 5.18 -12.97 13.78
CA ALA A 714 6.52 -12.48 14.09
C ALA A 714 6.59 -10.95 14.19
N LEU A 715 5.87 -10.23 13.34
CA LEU A 715 5.78 -8.77 13.41
C LEU A 715 5.03 -8.30 14.67
N ARG A 716 3.93 -8.97 15.04
CA ARG A 716 3.18 -8.69 16.28
C ARG A 716 4.02 -8.90 17.54
N GLU A 717 4.82 -9.98 17.60
CA GLU A 717 5.73 -10.27 18.72
C GLU A 717 6.77 -9.16 18.95
N ILE A 718 7.05 -8.34 17.92
CA ILE A 718 8.07 -7.28 17.96
C ILE A 718 7.44 -5.89 17.86
N GLY A 719 6.11 -5.82 17.69
CA GLY A 719 5.34 -4.65 17.29
C GLY A 719 5.40 -3.46 18.26
N ASP A 720 5.76 -3.71 19.53
CA ASP A 720 5.97 -2.66 20.54
C ASP A 720 7.17 -1.73 20.22
N ARG A 721 7.96 -2.06 19.18
CA ARG A 721 9.08 -1.27 18.70
C ARG A 721 8.71 -0.40 17.50
N HIS A 722 9.61 0.52 17.15
CA HIS A 722 9.43 1.44 16.05
C HIS A 722 9.12 0.72 14.71
N PRO A 723 8.03 1.06 13.98
CA PRO A 723 7.60 0.36 12.74
C PRO A 723 8.69 0.23 11.67
N ALA A 724 9.59 1.21 11.58
CA ALA A 724 10.76 1.16 10.68
C ALA A 724 11.60 -0.12 10.79
N GLU A 725 11.68 -0.72 11.99
CA GLU A 725 12.57 -1.83 12.29
C GLU A 725 12.00 -3.18 11.86
N TRP A 726 10.66 -3.30 11.80
CA TRP A 726 9.97 -4.57 11.58
C TRP A 726 8.95 -4.53 10.42
N ALA A 727 8.43 -3.36 10.05
CA ALA A 727 7.34 -3.28 9.08
C ALA A 727 7.80 -3.28 7.61
N CYS A 728 9.11 -3.32 7.36
CA CYS A 728 9.67 -3.44 6.03
C CYS A 728 9.78 -4.88 5.54
N TRP A 729 9.53 -5.86 6.40
CA TRP A 729 9.61 -7.27 6.04
C TRP A 729 8.44 -7.66 5.15
N SER A 730 8.71 -8.47 4.14
CA SER A 730 7.69 -8.96 3.23
C SER A 730 7.98 -10.40 2.84
N LEU A 731 6.92 -11.20 2.80
CA LEU A 731 6.94 -12.51 2.16
C LEU A 731 6.66 -12.31 0.67
N HIS A 732 7.54 -12.77 -0.19
CA HIS A 732 7.39 -12.79 -1.64
C HIS A 732 7.07 -14.21 -2.12
N GLY A 733 6.04 -14.37 -2.94
CA GLY A 733 5.65 -15.65 -3.52
C GLY A 733 4.58 -16.41 -2.74
N ASP A 734 4.71 -17.75 -2.62
CA ASP A 734 3.64 -18.58 -2.04
C ASP A 734 3.41 -18.32 -0.54
N ALA A 735 2.21 -17.82 -0.23
CA ALA A 735 1.73 -17.60 1.14
C ALA A 735 1.29 -18.90 1.85
N GLY A 736 1.35 -20.06 1.20
CA GLY A 736 0.94 -21.34 1.74
C GLY A 736 1.75 -21.84 2.94
N VAL A 737 1.48 -23.07 3.36
CA VAL A 737 2.21 -23.73 4.46
C VAL A 737 3.57 -24.26 3.99
N GLN A 738 4.60 -24.12 4.83
CA GLN A 738 5.94 -24.68 4.58
C GLN A 738 6.00 -26.18 4.90
N THR A 739 5.25 -26.68 5.88
CA THR A 739 5.35 -28.06 6.35
C THR A 739 4.55 -29.02 5.45
N ALA A 740 5.06 -30.22 5.18
CA ALA A 740 4.29 -31.28 4.50
C ALA A 740 3.20 -31.90 5.40
N ALA A 741 3.28 -31.68 6.72
CA ALA A 741 2.33 -32.16 7.70
C ALA A 741 0.90 -31.69 7.37
N GLY A 742 -0.06 -32.61 7.36
CA GLY A 742 -1.48 -32.33 7.09
C GLY A 742 -2.16 -31.46 8.17
N PRO A 743 -3.40 -30.97 7.93
CA PRO A 743 -4.11 -30.06 8.84
C PRO A 743 -4.25 -30.60 10.28
N LEU A 744 -4.49 -31.90 10.42
CA LEU A 744 -4.56 -32.61 11.70
C LEU A 744 -3.22 -32.56 12.45
N ARG A 745 -2.12 -32.99 11.82
CA ARG A 745 -0.77 -32.90 12.42
C ARG A 745 -0.38 -31.46 12.76
N ARG A 746 -0.81 -30.47 11.97
CA ARG A 746 -0.59 -29.05 12.26
C ARG A 746 -1.42 -28.53 13.44
N ARG A 747 -2.69 -28.92 13.54
CA ARG A 747 -3.54 -28.59 14.70
C ARG A 747 -2.98 -29.19 15.98
N LEU A 748 -2.48 -30.42 15.91
CA LEU A 748 -1.85 -31.08 17.05
C LEU A 748 -0.55 -30.36 17.46
N ARG A 749 0.29 -29.93 16.49
CA ARG A 749 1.46 -29.05 16.76
C ARG A 749 1.07 -27.66 17.33
N LYS A 750 -0.11 -27.13 17.00
CA LYS A 750 -0.58 -25.80 17.44
C LYS A 750 -1.01 -25.79 18.91
N ASN A 751 -1.35 -26.95 19.48
CA ASN A 751 -1.72 -27.11 20.88
C ASN A 751 -0.52 -27.33 21.81
N GLY A 752 0.70 -27.05 21.36
CA GLY A 752 1.91 -27.16 22.19
C GLY A 752 2.39 -28.58 22.46
N GLU A 753 1.67 -29.61 22.03
CA GLU A 753 2.20 -30.97 22.06
C GLU A 753 2.90 -31.29 20.73
N PRO A 754 4.20 -31.63 20.74
CA PRO A 754 4.75 -32.36 19.61
C PRO A 754 3.93 -33.65 19.48
N VAL A 755 3.55 -34.00 18.25
CA VAL A 755 3.19 -35.38 17.94
C VAL A 755 4.45 -36.01 17.35
N PRO A 756 5.27 -36.71 18.16
CA PRO A 756 5.95 -37.87 17.63
C PRO A 756 4.86 -38.86 17.22
N LEU A 757 4.97 -39.41 16.02
CA LEU A 757 4.51 -40.78 15.87
C LEU A 757 5.33 -41.57 16.90
N GLU A 758 4.62 -42.17 17.86
CA GLU A 758 5.14 -43.01 18.95
C GLU A 758 5.77 -42.27 20.14
N THR A 759 4.97 -41.55 20.95
CA THR A 759 5.22 -41.61 22.40
C THR A 759 4.65 -42.93 22.88
N ARG A 760 5.53 -43.90 23.09
CA ARG A 760 5.23 -45.03 23.96
C ARG A 760 4.68 -44.45 25.28
N PRO A 761 3.52 -44.89 25.80
CA PRO A 761 3.03 -44.43 27.10
C PRO A 761 4.16 -44.54 28.12
N LYS A 762 4.38 -43.48 28.90
CA LYS A 762 5.44 -43.44 29.91
C LYS A 762 4.86 -43.82 31.26
N VAL A 763 5.31 -44.92 31.84
CA VAL A 763 4.86 -45.41 33.14
C VAL A 763 6.01 -45.38 34.13
N PHE A 764 5.85 -44.69 35.25
CA PHE A 764 6.78 -44.74 36.37
C PHE A 764 6.34 -45.83 37.34
N LEU A 765 7.21 -46.78 37.67
CA LEU A 765 6.93 -47.92 38.55
C LEU A 765 7.62 -47.72 39.90
N SER A 766 6.83 -47.57 40.95
CA SER A 766 7.26 -47.49 42.35
C SER A 766 7.00 -48.83 43.05
N PHE A 767 7.98 -49.35 43.79
CA PHE A 767 7.90 -50.68 44.43
C PHE A 767 8.87 -50.78 45.62
N ALA A 768 8.59 -51.67 46.57
CA ALA A 768 9.56 -52.03 47.61
C ALA A 768 10.70 -52.90 47.01
N GLU A 769 11.92 -52.79 47.53
CA GLU A 769 13.10 -53.51 47.01
C GLU A 769 12.85 -55.02 46.92
N GLU A 770 12.13 -55.58 47.89
CA GLU A 770 11.70 -56.99 47.95
C GLU A 770 10.79 -57.41 46.78
N ASP A 771 10.10 -56.44 46.17
CA ASP A 771 9.17 -56.64 45.05
C ASP A 771 9.81 -56.38 43.67
N ARG A 772 11.12 -56.11 43.59
CA ARG A 772 11.83 -55.82 42.32
C ARG A 772 11.55 -56.86 41.23
N ALA A 773 11.51 -58.15 41.58
CA ALA A 773 11.24 -59.21 40.62
C ALA A 773 9.85 -59.08 39.96
N HIS A 774 8.85 -58.57 40.69
CA HIS A 774 7.52 -58.28 40.15
C HIS A 774 7.54 -57.01 39.29
N ALA A 775 8.28 -55.98 39.71
CA ALA A 775 8.43 -54.72 38.95
C ALA A 775 9.13 -54.93 37.60
N GLU A 776 10.21 -55.71 37.56
CA GLU A 776 10.90 -56.05 36.31
C GLU A 776 10.03 -56.88 35.36
N ARG A 777 9.20 -57.78 35.91
CA ARG A 777 8.24 -58.54 35.11
C ARG A 777 7.20 -57.61 34.49
N LEU A 778 6.58 -56.73 35.28
CA LEU A 778 5.61 -55.76 34.78
C LEU A 778 6.25 -54.78 33.78
N ARG A 779 7.50 -54.39 33.99
CA ARG A 779 8.29 -53.58 33.04
C ARG A 779 8.39 -54.27 31.68
N ALA A 780 8.80 -55.54 31.67
CA ALA A 780 8.92 -56.33 30.44
C ALA A 780 7.57 -56.49 29.72
N ASP A 781 6.50 -56.79 30.47
CA ASP A 781 5.14 -56.94 29.94
C ASP A 781 4.62 -55.63 29.32
N LEU A 782 4.93 -54.49 29.94
CA LEU A 782 4.60 -53.15 29.45
C LEU A 782 5.46 -52.77 28.22
N GLU A 783 6.76 -53.04 28.22
CA GLU A 783 7.66 -52.78 27.09
C GLU A 783 7.27 -53.59 25.84
N GLU A 784 6.87 -54.87 26.00
CA GLU A 784 6.34 -55.70 24.90
C GLU A 784 5.10 -55.07 24.25
N ARG A 785 4.30 -54.33 25.03
CA ARG A 785 3.11 -53.61 24.59
C ARG A 785 3.40 -52.18 24.12
N ASN A 786 4.68 -51.85 23.87
CA ASN A 786 5.18 -50.53 23.49
C ASN A 786 4.91 -49.42 24.51
N VAL A 787 5.03 -49.73 25.81
CA VAL A 787 5.00 -48.76 26.91
C VAL A 787 6.44 -48.51 27.38
N GLU A 788 6.86 -47.24 27.44
CA GLU A 788 8.15 -46.84 28.03
C GLU A 788 7.99 -46.84 29.55
N THR A 789 8.85 -47.57 30.26
CA THR A 789 8.72 -47.77 31.69
C THR A 789 9.97 -47.31 32.41
N TYR A 790 9.79 -46.61 33.52
CA TYR A 790 10.86 -46.16 34.42
C TYR A 790 10.69 -46.88 35.75
N LEU A 791 11.73 -47.55 36.23
CA LEU A 791 11.75 -48.15 37.57
C LEU A 791 12.30 -47.12 38.55
N ASP A 792 11.70 -47.00 39.73
CA ASP A 792 12.34 -46.26 40.82
C ASP A 792 13.52 -47.07 41.39
N GLU A 793 14.70 -46.91 40.77
CA GLU A 793 15.92 -47.59 41.21
C GLU A 793 16.49 -47.03 42.52
N THR A 794 16.02 -45.86 42.96
CA THR A 794 16.73 -45.08 43.98
C THR A 794 16.23 -45.24 45.40
N GLY A 795 15.08 -45.89 45.62
CA GLY A 795 14.46 -46.00 46.95
C GLY A 795 14.56 -44.67 47.70
N THR A 796 14.25 -43.57 47.01
CA THR A 796 14.79 -42.26 47.39
C THR A 796 14.26 -41.90 48.77
N ALA A 797 15.19 -41.67 49.71
CA ALA A 797 14.85 -41.31 51.08
C ALA A 797 13.84 -40.14 51.12
N PRO A 798 12.93 -40.10 52.11
CA PRO A 798 11.88 -39.08 52.18
C PRO A 798 12.47 -37.67 52.08
N GLY A 799 12.13 -36.93 51.01
CA GLY A 799 12.60 -35.56 50.77
C GLY A 799 13.63 -35.36 49.64
N GLY A 800 14.07 -36.42 48.95
CA GLY A 800 14.80 -36.30 47.69
C GLY A 800 13.90 -35.77 46.57
N THR A 801 14.35 -34.79 45.79
CA THR A 801 13.61 -34.29 44.63
C THR A 801 13.44 -35.42 43.61
N VAL A 802 12.27 -36.03 43.57
CA VAL A 802 11.92 -37.07 42.58
C VAL A 802 12.24 -36.54 41.18
N GLY A 803 13.08 -37.27 40.46
CA GLY A 803 13.74 -36.85 39.23
C GLY A 803 12.76 -36.52 38.10
N GLY A 804 13.24 -35.81 37.08
CA GLY A 804 12.46 -35.35 35.93
C GLY A 804 11.64 -36.44 35.20
N GLU A 805 11.92 -37.72 35.44
CA GLU A 805 11.19 -38.87 34.91
C GLU A 805 9.74 -38.91 35.37
N LEU A 806 9.45 -38.80 36.68
CA LEU A 806 8.07 -38.75 37.20
C LEU A 806 7.31 -37.52 36.69
N ALA A 807 8.01 -36.42 36.40
CA ALA A 807 7.41 -35.23 35.79
C ALA A 807 7.00 -35.45 34.33
N THR A 808 7.61 -36.42 33.64
CA THR A 808 7.35 -36.74 32.23
C THR A 808 6.50 -37.99 32.00
N SER A 809 6.26 -38.79 33.03
CA SER A 809 5.42 -39.98 32.94
C SER A 809 3.94 -39.65 32.75
N ASP A 810 3.23 -40.45 31.96
CA ASP A 810 1.79 -40.40 31.79
C ASP A 810 1.07 -40.97 33.02
N TYR A 811 1.62 -42.05 33.60
CA TYR A 811 1.11 -42.71 34.81
C TYR A 811 2.22 -43.01 35.82
N GLN A 812 1.87 -42.96 37.10
CA GLN A 812 2.61 -43.53 38.22
C GLN A 812 1.88 -44.79 38.68
N VAL A 813 2.60 -45.91 38.76
CA VAL A 813 2.10 -47.21 39.17
C VAL A 813 2.86 -47.62 40.42
N LEU A 814 2.15 -47.77 41.53
CA LEU A 814 2.69 -48.24 42.80
C LEU A 814 2.34 -49.72 42.99
N LEU A 815 3.37 -50.57 43.13
CA LEU A 815 3.20 -51.97 43.49
C LEU A 815 2.91 -52.09 44.99
N TRP A 816 1.74 -52.64 45.32
CA TRP A 816 1.26 -52.77 46.69
C TRP A 816 1.36 -54.21 47.18
N SER A 817 2.14 -54.41 48.24
CA SER A 817 2.33 -55.68 48.95
C SER A 817 2.45 -55.44 50.46
N ALA A 818 2.49 -56.51 51.25
CA ALA A 818 2.87 -56.47 52.65
C ALA A 818 4.28 -55.91 52.88
N ASN A 819 5.16 -55.94 51.87
CA ASN A 819 6.50 -55.33 51.94
C ASN A 819 6.38 -53.81 51.78
N THR A 820 5.67 -53.33 50.74
CA THR A 820 5.41 -51.90 50.52
C THR A 820 4.71 -51.26 51.72
N ALA A 821 3.69 -51.92 52.28
CA ALA A 821 2.91 -51.40 53.41
C ALA A 821 3.73 -51.21 54.71
N ARG A 822 4.87 -51.92 54.87
CA ARG A 822 5.75 -51.80 56.04
C ARG A 822 6.67 -50.59 56.01
N HIS A 823 6.82 -49.94 54.86
CA HIS A 823 7.72 -48.80 54.71
C HIS A 823 7.01 -47.46 54.95
N GLU A 824 7.60 -46.59 55.78
CA GLU A 824 7.05 -45.25 56.05
C GLU A 824 6.92 -44.40 54.77
N TRP A 825 7.86 -44.53 53.83
CA TRP A 825 7.83 -43.80 52.55
C TRP A 825 6.61 -44.16 51.70
N ALA A 826 6.03 -45.35 51.84
CA ALA A 826 4.89 -45.75 51.03
C ALA A 826 3.69 -44.83 51.27
N THR A 827 3.48 -44.39 52.52
CA THR A 827 2.40 -43.46 52.87
C THR A 827 2.63 -42.08 52.26
N ASP A 828 3.86 -41.57 52.35
CA ASP A 828 4.24 -40.28 51.77
C ASP A 828 4.16 -40.30 50.23
N GLU A 829 4.51 -41.43 49.61
CA GLU A 829 4.53 -41.56 48.16
C GLU A 829 3.13 -41.62 47.57
N TRP A 830 2.23 -42.47 48.07
CA TRP A 830 0.87 -42.52 47.51
C TRP A 830 0.09 -41.23 47.84
N THR A 831 0.31 -40.60 48.99
CA THR A 831 -0.32 -39.30 49.30
C THR A 831 0.23 -38.17 48.40
N SER A 832 1.53 -38.16 48.10
CA SER A 832 2.15 -37.23 47.14
C SER A 832 1.67 -37.45 45.71
N ALA A 833 1.51 -38.72 45.31
CA ALA A 833 0.97 -39.09 44.00
C ALA A 833 -0.51 -38.67 43.86
N VAL A 834 -1.31 -38.82 44.91
CA VAL A 834 -2.70 -38.33 44.96
C VAL A 834 -2.75 -36.80 44.93
N ALA A 835 -1.89 -36.11 45.66
CA ALA A 835 -1.77 -34.65 45.60
C ALA A 835 -1.33 -34.18 44.19
N SER A 836 -0.44 -34.93 43.54
CA SER A 836 -0.02 -34.71 42.16
C SER A 836 -1.15 -34.97 41.18
N GLU A 837 -2.00 -35.94 41.41
CA GLU A 837 -3.20 -36.20 40.61
C GLU A 837 -4.18 -35.02 40.65
N VAL A 838 -4.42 -34.48 41.85
CA VAL A 838 -5.24 -33.29 42.06
C VAL A 838 -4.60 -32.06 41.41
N THR A 839 -3.27 -31.91 41.50
CA THR A 839 -2.54 -30.74 40.97
C THR A 839 -2.37 -30.80 39.45
N ARG A 840 -2.07 -31.97 38.89
CA ARG A 840 -1.87 -32.22 37.45
C ARG A 840 -3.17 -32.48 36.70
N ARG A 841 -4.28 -32.67 37.42
CA ARG A 841 -5.64 -32.66 36.85
C ARG A 841 -5.82 -33.75 35.78
N ARG A 842 -5.30 -34.96 36.04
CA ARG A 842 -5.37 -36.17 35.20
C ARG A 842 -5.30 -37.41 36.09
N ALA A 843 -5.96 -38.51 35.74
CA ALA A 843 -5.80 -39.80 36.42
C ALA A 843 -4.33 -40.26 36.31
N PHE A 844 -3.58 -40.15 37.43
CA PHE A 844 -2.12 -40.28 37.43
C PHE A 844 -1.64 -41.51 38.21
N LEU A 845 -2.28 -41.88 39.32
CA LEU A 845 -1.86 -43.00 40.18
C LEU A 845 -2.66 -44.29 39.93
N PHE A 846 -1.98 -45.42 39.77
CA PHE A 846 -2.53 -46.78 39.80
C PHE A 846 -1.85 -47.60 40.91
N LEU A 847 -2.62 -48.44 41.59
CA LEU A 847 -2.13 -49.43 42.54
C LEU A 847 -2.21 -50.82 41.92
N VAL A 848 -1.06 -51.49 41.80
CA VAL A 848 -1.00 -52.87 41.36
C VAL A 848 -0.81 -53.77 42.57
N ARG A 849 -1.81 -54.59 42.88
CA ARG A 849 -1.82 -55.49 44.04
C ARG A 849 -0.97 -56.73 43.77
N LEU A 850 -0.04 -57.02 44.67
CA LEU A 850 0.86 -58.18 44.61
C LEU A 850 0.43 -59.32 45.55
N ASP A 851 -0.15 -59.01 46.70
CA ASP A 851 -0.58 -59.98 47.71
C ASP A 851 -1.90 -59.55 48.41
N GLU A 852 -2.29 -60.28 49.46
CA GLU A 852 -3.56 -60.07 50.15
C GLU A 852 -3.56 -58.86 51.11
N GLU A 853 -2.50 -58.04 51.15
CA GLU A 853 -2.42 -56.89 52.04
C GLU A 853 -3.58 -55.89 51.80
N PRO A 854 -4.21 -55.33 52.85
CA PRO A 854 -5.27 -54.34 52.72
C PRO A 854 -4.81 -53.11 51.91
N LEU A 855 -5.62 -52.71 50.93
CA LEU A 855 -5.33 -51.56 50.07
C LEU A 855 -5.57 -50.23 50.82
N PRO A 856 -4.86 -49.14 50.46
CA PRO A 856 -5.13 -47.80 50.97
C PRO A 856 -6.56 -47.36 50.59
N PRO A 857 -7.19 -46.43 51.35
CA PRO A 857 -8.54 -45.94 51.09
C PRO A 857 -8.58 -44.99 49.87
N LEU A 858 -8.31 -45.52 48.68
CA LEU A 858 -8.33 -44.83 47.39
C LEU A 858 -9.50 -45.30 46.51
N ALA A 859 -9.87 -44.47 45.53
CA ALA A 859 -11.04 -44.71 44.68
C ALA A 859 -10.92 -46.03 43.85
N PRO A 860 -12.01 -46.82 43.71
CA PRO A 860 -11.98 -48.20 43.21
C PRO A 860 -11.45 -48.42 41.79
N ARG A 861 -11.33 -47.36 40.98
CA ARG A 861 -10.87 -47.45 39.59
C ARG A 861 -9.36 -47.68 39.43
N LYS A 862 -8.62 -47.79 40.53
CA LYS A 862 -7.15 -47.77 40.54
C LYS A 862 -6.51 -49.05 41.03
N HIS A 863 -7.30 -50.08 41.33
CA HIS A 863 -6.78 -51.34 41.86
C HIS A 863 -6.72 -52.37 40.72
N ILE A 864 -5.52 -52.82 40.41
CA ILE A 864 -5.27 -53.80 39.37
C ILE A 864 -4.48 -54.96 39.97
N ASP A 865 -4.91 -56.19 39.75
CA ASP A 865 -4.11 -57.35 40.12
C ASP A 865 -2.94 -57.52 39.14
N LEU A 866 -1.77 -57.95 39.64
CA LEU A 866 -0.55 -58.06 38.84
C LEU A 866 -0.74 -58.85 37.52
N VAL A 867 -1.54 -59.91 37.56
CA VAL A 867 -1.78 -60.80 36.41
C VAL A 867 -2.32 -60.05 35.19
N ASP A 868 -3.17 -59.04 35.43
CA ASP A 868 -3.83 -58.27 34.37
C ASP A 868 -3.28 -56.84 34.24
N ALA A 869 -2.20 -56.51 34.97
CA ALA A 869 -1.72 -55.15 35.13
C ALA A 869 -1.34 -54.48 33.81
N ALA A 870 -0.53 -55.14 32.99
CA ALA A 870 -0.08 -54.58 31.72
C ALA A 870 -1.25 -54.32 30.76
N ASP A 871 -2.18 -55.28 30.63
CA ASP A 871 -3.32 -55.16 29.71
C ASP A 871 -4.33 -54.11 30.18
N ARG A 872 -4.63 -54.05 31.48
CA ARG A 872 -5.55 -53.05 32.03
C ARG A 872 -4.96 -51.65 32.01
N LEU A 873 -3.66 -51.47 32.26
CA LEU A 873 -2.99 -50.16 32.14
C LEU A 873 -3.01 -49.66 30.69
N VAL A 874 -2.69 -50.51 29.72
CA VAL A 874 -2.74 -50.16 28.29
C VAL A 874 -4.16 -49.87 27.82
N ALA A 875 -5.15 -50.68 28.26
CA ALA A 875 -6.55 -50.44 27.93
C ALA A 875 -7.06 -49.11 28.50
N THR A 876 -6.67 -48.79 29.73
CA THR A 876 -7.01 -47.51 30.39
C THR A 876 -6.36 -46.34 29.65
N TRP A 877 -5.07 -46.43 29.32
CA TRP A 877 -4.37 -45.44 28.51
C TRP A 877 -5.03 -45.15 27.16
N ARG A 878 -5.39 -46.22 26.43
CA ARG A 878 -6.07 -46.09 25.14
C ARG A 878 -7.43 -45.43 25.28
N THR A 879 -8.15 -45.72 26.37
CA THR A 879 -9.47 -45.14 26.66
C THR A 879 -9.34 -43.65 27.00
N ASP A 880 -8.39 -43.30 27.86
CA ASP A 880 -8.14 -41.91 28.24
C ASP A 880 -7.70 -41.05 27.05
N ARG A 881 -6.91 -41.61 26.12
CA ARG A 881 -6.53 -40.92 24.87
C ARG A 881 -7.68 -40.76 23.87
N LYS A 882 -8.65 -41.68 23.85
CA LYS A 882 -9.84 -41.58 22.98
C LYS A 882 -10.81 -40.48 23.42
N SER A 883 -10.78 -40.09 24.69
CA SER A 883 -11.70 -39.10 25.28
C SER A 883 -11.64 -37.72 24.62
N GLU A 884 -10.55 -37.36 23.91
CA GLU A 884 -10.23 -36.02 23.36
C GLU A 884 -10.17 -34.88 24.40
N LEU A 885 -10.81 -35.06 25.57
CA LEU A 885 -10.84 -34.16 26.73
C LEU A 885 -10.08 -34.78 27.91
N PRO A 886 -9.52 -33.98 28.84
CA PRO A 886 -8.86 -34.47 30.04
C PRO A 886 -9.79 -35.35 30.87
N VAL A 887 -9.30 -36.51 31.31
CA VAL A 887 -10.07 -37.50 32.09
C VAL A 887 -9.80 -37.34 33.58
N PHE A 888 -10.87 -37.18 34.34
CA PHE A 888 -10.89 -36.99 35.78
C PHE A 888 -11.65 -38.12 36.48
N PRO A 889 -11.30 -38.46 37.73
CA PRO A 889 -12.18 -39.28 38.55
C PRO A 889 -13.48 -38.54 38.89
N GLN A 890 -14.53 -39.27 39.27
CA GLN A 890 -15.71 -38.67 39.90
C GLN A 890 -15.32 -37.96 41.22
N PRO A 891 -15.83 -36.74 41.49
CA PRO A 891 -15.56 -35.99 42.71
C PRO A 891 -15.89 -36.71 44.03
N VAL A 892 -16.93 -37.54 44.04
CA VAL A 892 -17.38 -38.25 45.24
C VAL A 892 -17.08 -39.74 45.04
N PRO A 893 -16.32 -40.40 45.92
CA PRO A 893 -16.15 -41.85 45.86
C PRO A 893 -17.52 -42.54 45.92
N PRO A 894 -17.76 -43.59 45.11
CA PRO A 894 -19.04 -44.25 45.12
C PRO A 894 -19.20 -45.01 46.44
N ALA A 895 -20.42 -45.05 46.97
CA ALA A 895 -20.84 -45.98 48.02
C ALA A 895 -21.85 -46.98 47.40
N PRO A 896 -21.39 -47.94 46.58
CA PRO A 896 -22.31 -48.76 45.82
C PRO A 896 -22.91 -49.88 46.68
N ASP A 897 -24.23 -50.04 46.61
CA ASP A 897 -24.96 -51.20 47.17
C ASP A 897 -24.98 -52.41 46.21
N GLY A 898 -23.91 -52.61 45.40
CA GLY A 898 -23.84 -53.70 44.42
C GLY A 898 -22.71 -53.61 43.39
N PRO A 899 -22.65 -54.53 42.39
CA PRO A 899 -21.64 -54.52 41.34
C PRO A 899 -21.78 -53.30 40.42
N THR A 900 -20.68 -52.57 40.23
CA THR A 900 -20.62 -51.35 39.40
C THR A 900 -19.67 -51.50 38.22
N THR A 901 -19.94 -50.77 37.14
CA THR A 901 -19.03 -50.55 36.01
C THR A 901 -18.62 -49.08 35.91
N ALA A 902 -17.46 -48.80 35.32
CA ALA A 902 -16.94 -47.46 35.13
C ALA A 902 -17.32 -46.92 33.74
N ILE A 903 -18.06 -45.81 33.67
CA ILE A 903 -18.36 -45.11 32.42
C ILE A 903 -17.65 -43.76 32.35
N SER A 904 -17.25 -43.37 31.16
CA SER A 904 -16.67 -42.05 30.85
C SER A 904 -17.79 -41.09 30.50
N VAL A 905 -18.09 -40.16 31.39
CA VAL A 905 -19.04 -39.07 31.18
C VAL A 905 -18.32 -37.86 30.62
N ARG A 906 -18.51 -37.58 29.34
CA ARG A 906 -17.84 -36.51 28.61
C ARG A 906 -18.74 -35.28 28.49
N SER A 907 -18.25 -34.12 28.93
CA SER A 907 -18.94 -32.84 28.75
C SER A 907 -18.17 -31.98 27.76
N HIS A 908 -18.71 -31.82 26.56
CA HIS A 908 -18.16 -30.91 25.56
C HIS A 908 -18.29 -29.44 26.00
N ASP A 909 -19.34 -29.10 26.75
CA ASP A 909 -19.60 -27.75 27.25
C ASP A 909 -18.57 -27.33 28.33
N LEU A 910 -18.17 -28.27 29.19
CA LEU A 910 -17.18 -28.04 30.25
C LEU A 910 -15.74 -28.36 29.80
N GLY A 911 -15.56 -29.04 28.67
CA GLY A 911 -14.26 -29.41 28.14
C GLY A 911 -13.53 -30.49 28.96
N VAL A 912 -14.28 -31.33 29.68
CA VAL A 912 -13.74 -32.37 30.58
C VAL A 912 -14.46 -33.70 30.40
N THR A 913 -13.79 -34.79 30.75
CA THR A 913 -14.40 -36.12 30.89
C THR A 913 -14.22 -36.58 32.32
N HIS A 914 -15.29 -36.99 32.99
CA HIS A 914 -15.22 -37.64 34.28
C HIS A 914 -15.51 -39.11 34.15
N VAL A 915 -15.00 -39.91 35.07
CA VAL A 915 -15.41 -41.31 35.14
C VAL A 915 -16.31 -41.52 36.33
N VAL A 916 -17.51 -41.98 36.01
CA VAL A 916 -18.56 -42.28 36.96
C VAL A 916 -18.75 -43.79 37.08
N MET A 917 -18.82 -44.29 38.30
CA MET A 917 -19.18 -45.67 38.62
C MET A 917 -20.70 -45.78 38.66
N VAL A 918 -21.25 -46.66 37.84
CA VAL A 918 -22.69 -46.90 37.71
C VAL A 918 -23.01 -48.38 37.95
N PRO A 919 -24.18 -48.74 38.48
CA PRO A 919 -24.58 -50.14 38.59
C PRO A 919 -24.53 -50.87 37.23
N LEU A 920 -24.26 -52.17 37.24
CA LEU A 920 -24.12 -52.97 36.00
C LEU A 920 -25.42 -53.00 35.16
N HIS A 921 -26.58 -52.91 35.82
CA HIS A 921 -27.89 -52.88 35.22
C HIS A 921 -28.62 -51.64 35.71
N VAL A 922 -28.70 -50.61 34.85
CA VAL A 922 -29.32 -49.32 35.18
C VAL A 922 -30.46 -49.00 34.22
N THR A 923 -31.54 -48.46 34.76
CA THR A 923 -32.56 -47.72 34.00
C THR A 923 -32.01 -46.34 33.60
N GLY A 924 -32.68 -45.66 32.66
CA GLY A 924 -32.30 -44.29 32.27
C GLY A 924 -32.30 -43.33 33.44
N ALA A 925 -33.27 -43.44 34.35
CA ALA A 925 -33.36 -42.65 35.58
C ALA A 925 -32.20 -42.95 36.56
N GLU A 926 -31.86 -44.22 36.77
CA GLU A 926 -30.76 -44.61 37.66
C GLU A 926 -29.40 -44.18 37.10
N LEU A 927 -29.19 -44.26 35.78
CA LEU A 927 -28.00 -43.74 35.13
C LEU A 927 -27.89 -42.23 35.32
N TYR A 928 -28.99 -41.50 35.11
CA TYR A 928 -29.05 -40.06 35.35
C TYR A 928 -28.67 -39.72 36.79
N GLN A 929 -29.27 -40.41 37.74
CA GLN A 929 -29.03 -40.18 39.16
C GLN A 929 -27.57 -40.47 39.53
N ALA A 930 -27.00 -41.58 39.04
CA ALA A 930 -25.62 -41.93 39.30
C ALA A 930 -24.62 -40.91 38.71
N VAL A 931 -24.88 -40.41 37.50
CA VAL A 931 -24.07 -39.33 36.88
C VAL A 931 -24.24 -38.02 37.64
N PHE A 932 -25.47 -37.66 37.99
CA PHE A 932 -25.78 -36.43 38.70
C PHE A 932 -25.12 -36.38 40.08
N ASP A 933 -25.25 -37.47 40.86
CA ASP A 933 -24.68 -37.60 42.20
C ASP A 933 -23.16 -37.75 42.14
N GLY A 934 -22.65 -38.57 41.21
CA GLY A 934 -21.23 -38.80 41.03
C GLY A 934 -20.47 -37.51 40.69
N LEU A 935 -21.05 -36.65 39.86
CA LEU A 935 -20.47 -35.36 39.44
C LEU A 935 -20.89 -34.17 40.29
N ARG A 936 -21.83 -34.34 41.24
CA ARG A 936 -22.43 -33.24 42.02
C ARG A 936 -22.90 -32.09 41.13
N LEU A 937 -23.70 -32.41 40.11
CA LEU A 937 -24.16 -31.42 39.15
C LEU A 937 -25.08 -30.37 39.82
N PRO A 938 -24.81 -29.06 39.70
CA PRO A 938 -25.65 -28.03 40.31
C PRO A 938 -26.98 -27.86 39.57
N THR A 939 -28.12 -27.75 40.25
CA THR A 939 -29.38 -27.38 39.58
C THR A 939 -29.53 -25.87 39.39
N GLU A 940 -28.88 -25.08 40.24
CA GLU A 940 -28.92 -23.62 40.20
C GLU A 940 -27.64 -23.01 40.77
N GLN A 941 -27.28 -21.83 40.28
CA GLN A 941 -26.21 -20.99 40.82
C GLN A 941 -26.66 -19.53 40.80
N ALA A 942 -26.74 -18.91 41.97
CA ALA A 942 -27.07 -17.50 42.11
C ALA A 942 -25.89 -16.72 42.70
N THR A 943 -25.79 -15.43 42.34
CA THR A 943 -24.93 -14.42 42.98
C THR A 943 -25.75 -13.18 43.33
N PHE A 944 -25.19 -12.26 44.12
CA PHE A 944 -25.81 -10.97 44.50
C PHE A 944 -27.24 -11.11 45.07
N ASP A 945 -27.37 -11.77 46.23
CA ASP A 945 -28.65 -11.91 46.97
C ASP A 945 -29.82 -12.51 46.16
N GLY A 946 -29.52 -13.30 45.12
CA GLY A 946 -30.53 -13.93 44.25
C GLY A 946 -31.05 -13.02 43.14
N ALA A 947 -30.49 -11.82 42.96
CA ALA A 947 -30.86 -10.91 41.88
C ALA A 947 -30.43 -11.42 40.50
N THR A 948 -29.42 -12.30 40.45
CA THR A 948 -28.82 -12.78 39.20
C THR A 948 -28.40 -14.23 39.37
N GLY A 949 -28.97 -15.13 38.57
CA GLY A 949 -28.65 -16.56 38.68
C GLY A 949 -28.89 -17.32 37.38
N MET A 950 -28.43 -18.57 37.37
CA MET A 950 -28.62 -19.53 36.30
C MET A 950 -29.25 -20.81 36.87
N ARG A 951 -30.14 -21.41 36.10
CA ARG A 951 -30.66 -22.76 36.30
C ARG A 951 -30.03 -23.67 35.25
N PHE A 952 -29.63 -24.86 35.67
CA PHE A 952 -29.03 -25.85 34.80
C PHE A 952 -29.95 -27.06 34.65
N SER A 953 -30.05 -27.55 33.43
CA SER A 953 -30.67 -28.86 33.14
C SER A 953 -29.74 -29.69 32.28
N TYR A 954 -29.78 -31.00 32.46
CA TYR A 954 -28.79 -31.92 31.90
C TYR A 954 -29.46 -32.88 30.93
N GLU A 955 -28.81 -33.14 29.80
CA GLU A 955 -29.20 -34.15 28.81
C GLU A 955 -28.07 -35.16 28.63
N LEU A 956 -28.33 -36.45 28.85
CA LEU A 956 -27.38 -37.53 28.61
C LEU A 956 -27.57 -38.11 27.20
N PHE A 957 -26.46 -38.36 26.50
CA PHE A 957 -26.44 -38.92 25.16
C PHE A 957 -25.49 -40.11 25.08
N GLN A 958 -25.83 -41.07 24.25
CA GLN A 958 -24.93 -42.14 23.82
C GLN A 958 -24.91 -42.17 22.31
N GLN A 959 -23.73 -42.07 21.69
CA GLN A 959 -23.58 -42.04 20.23
C GLN A 959 -24.49 -40.98 19.55
N ASN A 960 -24.59 -39.78 20.14
CA ASN A 960 -25.49 -38.68 19.73
C ASN A 960 -27.00 -38.98 19.82
N THR A 961 -27.43 -40.05 20.48
CA THR A 961 -28.84 -40.32 20.77
C THR A 961 -29.11 -40.03 22.25
N SER A 962 -30.16 -39.24 22.53
CA SER A 962 -30.56 -38.91 23.91
C SER A 962 -30.99 -40.18 24.64
N ILE A 963 -30.55 -40.35 25.89
CA ILE A 963 -30.96 -41.44 26.78
C ILE A 963 -32.21 -40.96 27.54
N PRO A 964 -33.41 -41.51 27.28
CA PRO A 964 -34.63 -41.11 27.97
C PRO A 964 -34.61 -41.57 29.43
N THR A 965 -35.10 -40.73 30.36
CA THR A 965 -35.19 -41.07 31.79
C THR A 965 -36.14 -42.24 32.05
N ASP A 966 -37.12 -42.48 31.18
CA ASP A 966 -38.11 -43.56 31.26
C ASP A 966 -37.66 -44.87 30.60
N GLN A 967 -36.42 -44.94 30.09
CA GLN A 967 -35.89 -46.16 29.49
C GLN A 967 -35.66 -47.25 30.55
N SER A 968 -36.34 -48.40 30.41
CA SER A 968 -36.34 -49.48 31.40
C SER A 968 -34.99 -50.18 31.59
N ILE A 969 -34.14 -50.25 30.56
CA ILE A 969 -32.77 -50.79 30.61
C ILE A 969 -31.91 -50.00 29.64
N VAL A 970 -30.80 -49.43 30.12
CA VAL A 970 -29.78 -48.79 29.28
C VAL A 970 -28.64 -49.78 29.05
N GLU A 971 -28.55 -50.32 27.83
CA GLU A 971 -27.38 -51.08 27.41
C GLU A 971 -26.26 -50.10 27.06
N LEU A 972 -25.25 -50.01 27.93
CA LEU A 972 -24.07 -49.20 27.69
C LEU A 972 -23.16 -49.87 26.64
N ALA A 973 -23.58 -49.87 25.36
CA ALA A 973 -22.82 -50.45 24.25
C ALA A 973 -21.44 -49.80 24.03
N SER A 974 -21.25 -48.59 24.54
CA SER A 974 -19.95 -47.95 24.69
C SER A 974 -19.79 -47.39 26.10
N ASP A 975 -18.58 -47.49 26.65
CA ASP A 975 -18.21 -46.94 27.96
C ASP A 975 -18.16 -45.40 28.00
N VAL A 976 -18.77 -44.71 27.03
CA VAL A 976 -18.79 -43.25 26.91
C VAL A 976 -20.24 -42.76 26.85
N VAL A 977 -20.56 -41.80 27.72
CA VAL A 977 -21.82 -41.07 27.78
C VAL A 977 -21.50 -39.59 27.66
N ASP A 978 -22.13 -38.90 26.72
CA ASP A 978 -22.00 -37.44 26.60
C ASP A 978 -23.03 -36.74 27.48
N ILE A 979 -22.65 -35.65 28.13
CA ILE A 979 -23.56 -34.79 28.90
C ILE A 979 -23.58 -33.39 28.30
N ALA A 980 -24.76 -32.92 27.94
CA ALA A 980 -25.00 -31.53 27.55
C ALA A 980 -25.59 -30.75 28.71
N VAL A 981 -25.08 -29.52 28.91
CA VAL A 981 -25.53 -28.61 29.95
C VAL A 981 -26.36 -27.50 29.30
N ARG A 982 -27.67 -27.48 29.59
CA ARG A 982 -28.55 -26.38 29.19
C ARG A 982 -28.62 -25.36 30.32
N VAL A 983 -28.52 -24.09 29.95
CA VAL A 983 -28.46 -22.97 30.89
C VAL A 983 -29.66 -22.07 30.65
N GLU A 984 -30.45 -21.83 31.69
CA GLU A 984 -31.56 -20.89 31.68
C GLU A 984 -31.29 -19.75 32.67
N PRO A 985 -31.48 -18.48 32.30
CA PRO A 985 -31.33 -17.38 33.24
C PRO A 985 -32.45 -17.41 34.29
N LEU A 986 -32.08 -17.29 35.57
CA LEU A 986 -33.01 -17.22 36.69
C LEU A 986 -33.60 -15.80 36.76
N GLY A 987 -34.74 -15.58 36.11
CA GLY A 987 -35.43 -14.29 36.13
C GLY A 987 -36.14 -14.02 37.46
N THR A 988 -35.93 -12.84 38.06
CA THR A 988 -36.69 -12.38 39.23
C THR A 988 -38.17 -12.28 38.87
N GLY A 989 -39.02 -12.94 39.65
CA GLY A 989 -40.46 -13.08 39.39
C GLY A 989 -41.18 -11.79 39.01
N SER A 990 -41.98 -11.90 37.94
CA SER A 990 -43.30 -11.29 37.75
C SER A 990 -43.55 -9.84 38.23
N SER A 991 -42.58 -8.93 38.10
CA SER A 991 -42.87 -7.49 38.19
C SER A 991 -43.05 -6.91 36.78
N PRO A 992 -44.23 -6.37 36.43
CA PRO A 992 -44.55 -5.88 35.08
C PRO A 992 -43.78 -4.61 34.64
N ARG A 993 -42.71 -4.24 35.35
CA ARG A 993 -41.81 -3.12 35.01
C ARG A 993 -40.49 -3.54 34.35
N ALA A 994 -40.21 -4.83 34.19
CA ALA A 994 -38.94 -5.34 33.65
C ALA A 994 -38.89 -5.54 32.12
N GLN A 995 -39.91 -5.14 31.36
CA GLN A 995 -39.93 -5.29 29.88
C GLN A 995 -39.05 -4.27 29.10
N ARG A 996 -38.10 -3.61 29.75
CA ARG A 996 -37.20 -2.63 29.10
C ARG A 996 -35.70 -2.86 29.30
N ALA A 997 -35.29 -3.97 29.91
CA ALA A 997 -33.90 -4.38 29.97
C ALA A 997 -33.73 -5.70 29.20
N ASP A 998 -33.67 -5.59 27.88
CA ASP A 998 -33.23 -6.68 26.98
C ASP A 998 -31.69 -6.58 26.79
N GLU A 999 -30.99 -6.12 27.81
CA GLU A 999 -29.54 -6.26 27.93
C GLU A 999 -29.31 -7.65 28.52
N GLY A 1000 -29.25 -8.66 27.65
CA GLY A 1000 -28.83 -9.99 28.04
C GLY A 1000 -27.51 -9.93 28.83
N PHE A 1001 -27.31 -10.88 29.74
CA PHE A 1001 -26.09 -10.99 30.53
C PHE A 1001 -24.85 -10.75 29.67
N ASP A 1002 -23.95 -9.89 30.14
CA ASP A 1002 -22.64 -9.74 29.55
C ASP A 1002 -21.93 -11.11 29.53
N VAL A 1003 -21.21 -11.40 28.43
CA VAL A 1003 -20.55 -12.69 28.19
C VAL A 1003 -19.61 -13.05 29.34
N ASP A 1004 -18.97 -12.03 29.94
CA ASP A 1004 -18.08 -12.21 31.08
C ASP A 1004 -18.84 -12.60 32.36
N GLN A 1005 -20.04 -12.07 32.59
CA GLN A 1005 -20.90 -12.45 33.72
C GLN A 1005 -21.42 -13.88 33.59
N GLN A 1006 -21.84 -14.27 32.38
CA GLN A 1006 -22.26 -15.65 32.11
C GLN A 1006 -21.12 -16.63 32.36
N ARG A 1007 -19.92 -16.28 31.88
CA ARG A 1007 -18.73 -17.10 32.07
C ARG A 1007 -18.34 -17.22 33.54
N MET A 1008 -18.44 -16.14 34.31
CA MET A 1008 -18.15 -16.16 35.74
C MET A 1008 -19.10 -17.08 36.53
N LEU A 1009 -20.41 -17.04 36.22
CA LEU A 1009 -21.41 -17.91 36.84
C LEU A 1009 -21.23 -19.39 36.47
N LEU A 1010 -20.91 -19.69 35.21
CA LEU A 1010 -20.58 -21.04 34.76
C LEU A 1010 -19.33 -21.58 35.45
N VAL A 1011 -18.26 -20.79 35.53
CA VAL A 1011 -17.02 -21.19 36.23
C VAL A 1011 -17.29 -21.41 37.72
N ALA A 1012 -18.12 -20.57 38.35
CA ALA A 1012 -18.47 -20.75 39.76
C ALA A 1012 -19.26 -22.05 40.01
N ALA A 1013 -20.27 -22.34 39.16
CA ALA A 1013 -21.13 -23.50 39.30
C ALA A 1013 -20.39 -24.84 39.09
N PHE A 1014 -19.47 -24.88 38.14
CA PHE A 1014 -18.78 -26.12 37.74
C PHE A 1014 -17.31 -26.18 38.20
N ARG A 1015 -16.88 -25.29 39.12
CA ARG A 1015 -15.49 -25.19 39.57
C ARG A 1015 -14.90 -26.52 40.07
N HIS A 1016 -15.72 -27.40 40.66
CA HIS A 1016 -15.29 -28.70 41.18
C HIS A 1016 -15.14 -29.79 40.10
N LEU A 1017 -15.67 -29.55 38.89
CA LEU A 1017 -15.56 -30.44 37.73
C LEU A 1017 -14.54 -29.93 36.71
N LEU A 1018 -14.31 -28.62 36.71
CA LEU A 1018 -13.30 -28.00 35.88
C LEU A 1018 -11.90 -28.21 36.49
N PRO A 1019 -10.85 -28.25 35.64
CA PRO A 1019 -9.47 -28.27 36.10
C PRO A 1019 -9.24 -27.17 37.15
#